data_AF-A0A066X6C6-F1
#
_entry.id   AF-A0A066X6C6-F1
#
_cell.length_a   1.000
_cell.length_b   1.000
_cell.length_c   1.000
_cell.angle_alpha   90.00
_cell.angle_beta   90.00
_cell.angle_gamma   90.00
#
_symmetry.space_group_name_H-M   'P 1'
#
loop_
_entity.id
_entity.type
_entity.pdbx_description
1 polymer ?
#
loop_
_entity_poly.entity_id
_entity_poly.type
_entity_poly.pdbx_seq_one_letter_code
_entity_poly.pdbx_strand_id
1 'polypeptide(L)'
;MNDTILKAIPPGSQLVDKEEALSNSDAADLLELLKRVPDDEALEALRLLRAGNEPAEVGSALRRYDVGLSQVALNRAILPPPQTSLEFELMMRHPLAYPAWAPIQPTQLDLEFLLRPSKIRWEGTGPVLTAAGSSDGQSYLSPYGHQRPERSPDAESLIDPLEPSTLYDNRLLSIDIAQWTDVPITNEFFIAVLQLHLETDYPMMPLIDIDLLLDGLLGQNEFCSSILVNALFAWACQGYAAVEPNATVIGQNFYNEAKELWKTTKEARAIDHVCTVAAVQYLLITAVSFGAGAEYVEFLDDLLEMSRRLGLFNIDPSRVDECDANDSANYQRAKAQIAWVLFICLTFFSLQLHQRLIEYPPRAPLPERRTHITQDIGLTKEHNIGVQNANLLREQCRLFLIVHDMVQVMYGTEQTRCAEAVALAFAGETYQRLLVWADELPLEMAQGDQSSHHVMILHIHYHVAIIDLFRSLLQQNGASRQQLPAFQSAEATPDAVYAASVNQLRRIVLLYRQKYSKSSYCLCWSSALLYLANAMLAEAKVSRHEPEWRFYFRLCIACLQTLYTGFRLAKGITLSLLSMALESGVMEISQARDIKRDLELRGRHHEVSDRVPVFWVVDLDLAMTDPAAAQAENLVQKLQEFQIDEPNENDELPADETPDNQ
;
A
#
# COMPACT_ATOMS: atom_id res chain seq x y z
N MET A 1 20.02 46.64 37.85
CA MET A 1 20.93 45.94 36.92
C MET A 1 22.19 46.78 36.77
N ASN A 2 23.40 46.21 36.91
CA ASN A 2 24.65 46.99 36.88
C ASN A 2 25.00 47.41 35.46
N ASP A 3 25.51 48.63 35.29
CA ASP A 3 25.82 49.29 34.01
C ASP A 3 26.82 48.51 33.14
N THR A 4 27.60 47.62 33.77
CA THR A 4 28.53 46.68 33.13
C THR A 4 27.83 45.56 32.36
N ILE A 5 26.63 45.14 32.80
CA ILE A 5 25.86 44.05 32.16
C ILE A 5 25.15 44.58 30.91
N LEU A 6 24.63 45.82 30.97
CA LEU A 6 23.97 46.47 29.83
C LEU A 6 24.93 46.70 28.65
N LYS A 7 26.23 46.90 28.91
CA LYS A 7 27.27 47.07 27.89
C LYS A 7 27.75 45.76 27.25
N ALA A 8 27.39 44.60 27.81
CA ALA A 8 27.74 43.29 27.26
C ALA A 8 26.68 42.74 26.29
N ILE A 9 25.56 43.44 26.11
CA ILE A 9 24.44 43.00 25.29
C ILE A 9 24.68 43.42 23.85
N PRO A 10 24.66 42.49 22.88
CA PRO A 10 24.84 42.81 21.47
C PRO A 10 23.77 43.79 20.98
N PRO A 11 24.12 44.73 20.09
CA PRO A 11 23.15 45.64 19.50
C PRO A 11 22.09 44.84 18.72
N GLY A 12 20.81 45.06 19.07
CA GLY A 12 19.66 44.32 18.54
C GLY A 12 19.08 43.25 19.47
N SER A 13 19.67 43.03 20.66
CA SER A 13 19.16 42.08 21.67
C SER A 13 18.37 42.81 22.76
N GLN A 14 17.18 42.30 23.09
CA GLN A 14 16.34 42.79 24.18
C GLN A 14 16.41 41.79 25.34
N LEU A 15 16.70 42.26 26.55
CA LEU A 15 16.61 41.43 27.75
C LEU A 15 15.13 41.27 28.11
N VAL A 16 14.67 40.02 28.11
CA VAL A 16 13.34 39.64 28.60
C VAL A 16 13.32 39.84 30.13
N ASP A 17 12.25 40.44 30.66
CA ASP A 17 12.14 40.68 32.10
C ASP A 17 12.11 39.33 32.85
N LYS A 18 12.62 39.31 34.08
CA LYS A 18 12.78 38.08 34.88
C LYS A 18 11.43 37.43 35.19
N GLU A 19 10.37 38.23 35.34
CA GLU A 19 9.00 37.73 35.51
C GLU A 19 8.44 37.15 34.20
N GLU A 20 8.74 37.76 33.05
CA GLU A 20 8.30 37.32 31.73
C GLU A 20 8.99 36.00 31.32
N ALA A 21 10.29 35.87 31.60
CA ALA A 21 11.06 34.64 31.41
C ALA A 21 10.66 33.50 32.37
N LEU A 22 10.21 33.82 33.59
CA LEU A 22 9.67 32.84 34.54
C LEU A 22 8.23 32.41 34.21
N SER A 23 7.48 33.25 33.49
CA SER A 23 6.08 32.98 33.12
C SER A 23 5.91 32.18 31.83
N ASN A 24 6.94 32.12 30.98
CA ASN A 24 6.85 31.48 29.68
C ASN A 24 7.36 30.03 29.76
N SER A 25 6.52 29.14 30.32
CA SER A 25 6.85 27.71 30.45
C SER A 25 7.23 27.10 29.11
N ASP A 26 6.57 27.51 28.03
CA ASP A 26 6.75 26.97 26.69
C ASP A 26 8.12 27.30 26.10
N ALA A 27 8.66 28.49 26.37
CA ALA A 27 10.02 28.86 25.99
C ALA A 27 11.08 28.06 26.76
N ALA A 28 10.88 27.83 28.06
CA ALA A 28 11.78 27.00 28.87
C ALA A 28 11.74 25.52 28.43
N ASP A 29 10.55 25.02 28.15
CA ASP A 29 10.30 23.68 27.65
C ASP A 29 10.91 23.45 26.26
N LEU A 30 10.81 24.44 25.36
CA LEU A 30 11.48 24.42 24.07
C LEU A 30 13.00 24.40 24.24
N LEU A 31 13.55 25.19 25.16
CA LEU A 31 14.99 25.28 25.39
C LEU A 31 15.57 23.97 25.98
N GLU A 32 14.81 23.27 26.84
CA GLU A 32 15.15 21.90 27.24
C GLU A 32 15.10 20.91 26.07
N LEU A 33 14.12 21.06 25.17
CA LEU A 33 14.06 20.25 23.95
C LEU A 33 15.29 20.46 23.06
N LEU A 34 15.67 21.71 22.83
CA LEU A 34 16.80 22.09 21.97
C LEU A 34 18.13 21.53 22.44
N LYS A 35 18.28 21.22 23.74
CA LYS A 35 19.49 20.58 24.27
C LYS A 35 19.56 19.08 23.99
N ARG A 36 18.42 18.45 23.69
CA ARG A 36 18.29 17.00 23.53
C ARG A 36 18.15 16.58 22.07
N VAL A 37 17.57 17.45 21.24
CA VAL A 37 17.41 17.20 19.81
C VAL A 37 18.75 17.36 19.05
N PRO A 38 18.93 16.66 17.92
CA PRO A 38 20.10 16.83 17.04
C PRO A 38 20.32 18.28 16.56
N ASP A 39 21.57 18.61 16.22
CA ASP A 39 21.99 19.97 15.85
C ASP A 39 21.20 20.58 14.68
N ASP A 40 20.79 19.78 13.70
CA ASP A 40 19.98 20.20 12.56
C ASP A 40 18.56 20.58 12.97
N GLU A 41 17.96 19.85 13.91
CA GLU A 41 16.64 20.14 14.49
C GLU A 41 16.68 21.41 15.34
N ALA A 42 17.75 21.59 16.11
CA ALA A 42 17.95 22.80 16.89
C ALA A 42 18.12 24.04 15.98
N LEU A 43 18.83 23.89 14.87
CA LEU A 43 19.02 24.97 13.89
C LEU A 43 17.71 25.34 13.19
N GLU A 44 16.85 24.36 12.90
CA GLU A 44 15.58 24.57 12.21
C GLU A 44 14.53 25.20 13.13
N ALA A 45 14.44 24.73 14.38
CA ALA A 45 13.62 25.37 15.40
C ALA A 45 14.00 26.85 15.59
N LEU A 46 15.30 27.17 15.53
CA LEU A 46 15.76 28.54 15.55
C LEU A 46 15.29 29.34 14.30
N ARG A 47 15.21 28.72 13.12
CA ARG A 47 14.67 29.36 11.91
C ARG A 47 13.16 29.60 12.02
N LEU A 48 12.40 28.64 12.55
CA LEU A 48 10.96 28.79 12.77
C LEU A 48 10.66 29.92 13.77
N LEU A 49 11.42 30.01 14.86
CA LEU A 49 11.33 31.14 15.80
C LEU A 49 11.64 32.49 15.12
N ARG A 50 12.67 32.53 14.25
CA ARG A 50 13.02 33.73 13.48
C ARG A 50 11.96 34.13 12.45
N ALA A 51 11.14 33.19 11.99
CA ALA A 51 10.01 33.44 11.11
C ALA A 51 8.77 33.96 11.85
N GLY A 52 8.82 34.05 13.19
CA GLY A 52 7.76 34.64 14.01
C GLY A 52 6.80 33.64 14.66
N ASN A 53 7.09 32.35 14.61
CA ASN A 53 6.26 31.31 15.27
C ASN A 53 6.48 31.32 16.79
N GLU A 54 5.44 30.98 17.58
CA GLU A 54 5.54 30.99 19.03
C GLU A 54 6.35 29.80 19.59
N PRO A 55 7.02 29.93 20.76
CA PRO A 55 7.79 28.84 21.36
C PRO A 55 6.97 27.58 21.64
N ALA A 56 5.69 27.72 21.99
CA ALA A 56 4.77 26.61 22.18
C ALA A 56 4.51 25.84 20.88
N GLU A 57 4.36 26.56 19.77
CA GLU A 57 4.16 25.97 18.44
C GLU A 57 5.43 25.30 17.94
N VAL A 58 6.60 25.92 18.13
CA VAL A 58 7.90 25.34 17.75
C VAL A 58 8.24 24.15 18.65
N GLY A 59 7.95 24.23 19.95
CA GLY A 59 8.12 23.13 20.90
C GLY A 59 7.19 21.97 20.60
N SER A 60 5.92 22.25 20.29
CA SER A 60 4.96 21.27 19.79
C SER A 60 5.40 20.70 18.45
N ALA A 61 5.92 21.51 17.53
CA ALA A 61 6.42 21.08 16.23
C ALA A 61 7.67 20.22 16.36
N LEU A 62 8.55 20.44 17.33
CA LEU A 62 9.67 19.54 17.61
C LEU A 62 9.22 18.26 18.32
N ARG A 63 8.24 18.32 19.24
CA ARG A 63 7.70 17.15 19.96
C ARG A 63 6.83 16.25 19.08
N ARG A 64 6.01 16.87 18.23
CA ARG A 64 5.20 16.22 17.18
C ARG A 64 6.03 15.94 15.92
N TYR A 65 7.20 16.59 15.80
CA TYR A 65 8.10 16.60 14.64
C TYR A 65 7.34 16.99 13.34
N ASP A 66 6.58 18.08 13.41
CA ASP A 66 5.68 18.55 12.36
C ASP A 66 6.32 19.73 11.58
N VAL A 67 6.38 19.55 10.25
CA VAL A 67 6.61 20.52 9.15
C VAL A 67 8.05 21.02 8.89
N GLY A 68 8.82 21.51 9.86
CA GLY A 68 10.10 22.21 9.59
C GLY A 68 11.23 21.32 9.03
N LEU A 69 11.50 20.19 9.70
CA LEU A 69 12.52 19.20 9.28
C LEU A 69 12.10 18.46 8.01
N SER A 70 10.80 18.20 7.88
CA SER A 70 10.17 17.60 6.71
C SER A 70 10.40 18.46 5.46
N GLN A 71 10.39 19.79 5.59
CA GLN A 71 10.64 20.68 4.47
C GLN A 71 12.11 20.68 4.03
N VAL A 72 13.07 20.63 4.96
CA VAL A 72 14.50 20.54 4.62
C VAL A 72 14.84 19.19 3.99
N ALA A 73 14.33 18.10 4.56
CA ALA A 73 14.45 16.76 4.01
C ALA A 73 13.85 16.68 2.59
N LEU A 74 12.65 17.23 2.42
CA LEU A 74 11.99 17.30 1.12
C LEU A 74 12.80 18.13 0.12
N ASN A 75 13.30 19.29 0.51
CA ASN A 75 14.13 20.16 -0.35
C ASN A 75 15.41 19.46 -0.81
N ARG A 76 16.05 18.65 0.05
CA ARG A 76 17.21 17.84 -0.34
C ARG A 76 16.84 16.68 -1.24
N ALA A 77 15.74 15.99 -0.96
CA ALA A 77 15.27 14.87 -1.77
C ALA A 77 14.86 15.28 -3.20
N ILE A 78 14.55 16.57 -3.42
CA ILE A 78 14.22 17.14 -4.73
C ILE A 78 15.48 17.54 -5.53
N LEU A 79 16.67 17.58 -4.91
CA LEU A 79 17.90 17.90 -5.64
C LEU A 79 18.22 16.78 -6.63
N PRO A 80 18.69 17.14 -7.85
CA PRO A 80 19.14 16.14 -8.80
C PRO A 80 20.36 15.39 -8.24
N PRO A 81 20.47 14.07 -8.51
CA PRO A 81 21.62 13.31 -8.07
C PRO A 81 22.90 13.82 -8.74
N PRO A 82 24.08 13.57 -8.14
CA PRO A 82 25.36 13.96 -8.73
C PRO A 82 25.52 13.39 -10.14
N GLN A 83 26.11 14.16 -11.07
CA GLN A 83 26.31 13.74 -12.46
C GLN A 83 27.17 12.47 -12.62
N THR A 84 27.99 12.16 -11.60
CA THR A 84 28.82 10.96 -11.55
C THR A 84 28.10 9.75 -10.99
N SER A 85 26.88 9.90 -10.47
CA SER A 85 26.14 8.79 -9.86
C SER A 85 25.48 7.89 -10.90
N LEU A 86 25.25 6.62 -10.53
CA LEU A 86 24.47 5.69 -11.33
C LEU A 86 23.04 6.19 -11.55
N GLU A 87 22.40 6.80 -10.53
CA GLU A 87 21.04 7.33 -10.66
C GLU A 87 20.95 8.36 -11.80
N PHE A 88 21.93 9.25 -11.92
CA PHE A 88 21.98 10.21 -13.02
C PHE A 88 22.12 9.53 -14.38
N GLU A 89 22.95 8.49 -14.50
CA GLU A 89 23.08 7.71 -15.74
C GLU A 89 21.75 7.03 -16.12
N LEU A 90 21.08 6.41 -15.14
CA LEU A 90 19.79 5.75 -15.32
C LEU A 90 18.71 6.76 -15.75
N MET A 91 18.71 7.96 -15.20
CA MET A 91 17.78 9.02 -15.61
C MET A 91 17.94 9.42 -17.07
N MET A 92 19.17 9.41 -17.57
CA MET A 92 19.45 9.79 -18.96
C MET A 92 19.20 8.66 -19.96
N ARG A 93 19.43 7.40 -19.55
CA ARG A 93 19.34 6.22 -20.44
C ARG A 93 17.99 5.52 -20.40
N HIS A 94 17.33 5.53 -19.24
CA HIS A 94 16.10 4.79 -18.96
C HIS A 94 15.01 5.71 -18.39
N PRO A 95 14.62 6.79 -19.10
CA PRO A 95 13.76 7.85 -18.56
C PRO A 95 12.34 7.40 -18.23
N LEU A 96 11.89 6.23 -18.74
CA LEU A 96 10.57 5.69 -18.45
C LEU A 96 10.47 5.06 -17.05
N ALA A 97 11.53 4.41 -16.58
CA ALA A 97 11.62 3.83 -15.24
C ALA A 97 12.30 4.76 -14.22
N TYR A 98 13.17 5.65 -14.68
CA TYR A 98 13.93 6.60 -13.88
C TYR A 98 13.71 8.03 -14.40
N PRO A 99 12.50 8.59 -14.32
CA PRO A 99 12.26 9.91 -14.88
C PRO A 99 13.07 10.99 -14.16
N ALA A 100 13.52 11.98 -14.94
CA ALA A 100 14.06 13.22 -14.42
C ALA A 100 12.91 14.08 -13.91
N TRP A 101 12.54 13.90 -12.64
CA TRP A 101 11.43 14.60 -12.02
C TRP A 101 11.64 16.12 -12.03
N ALA A 102 10.60 16.86 -12.40
CA ALA A 102 10.58 18.30 -12.19
C ALA A 102 10.67 18.59 -10.68
N PRO A 103 11.37 19.67 -10.26
CA PRO A 103 11.43 20.03 -8.85
C PRO A 103 10.02 20.24 -8.31
N ILE A 104 9.59 19.42 -7.35
CA ILE A 104 8.29 19.60 -6.71
C ILE A 104 8.34 20.93 -5.97
N GLN A 105 7.48 21.90 -6.29
CA GLN A 105 7.53 23.19 -5.63
C GLN A 105 7.06 23.04 -4.17
N PRO A 106 7.91 23.29 -3.16
CA PRO A 106 7.57 23.17 -1.75
C PRO A 106 6.26 23.85 -1.35
N THR A 107 6.00 25.02 -1.95
CA THR A 107 4.80 25.84 -1.72
C THR A 107 3.50 25.21 -2.22
N GLN A 108 3.56 24.10 -2.94
CA GLN A 108 2.41 23.33 -3.43
C GLN A 108 2.20 22.01 -2.66
N LEU A 109 3.12 21.61 -1.77
CA LEU A 109 2.91 20.44 -0.91
C LEU A 109 2.33 20.88 0.43
N ASP A 110 1.16 20.35 0.75
CA ASP A 110 0.62 20.39 2.10
C ASP A 110 1.29 19.27 2.94
N LEU A 111 2.40 19.61 3.59
CA LEU A 111 3.15 18.68 4.44
C LEU A 111 2.32 18.18 5.63
N GLU A 112 1.40 18.99 6.14
CA GLU A 112 0.50 18.61 7.23
C GLU A 112 -0.50 17.55 6.74
N PHE A 113 -1.04 17.71 5.52
CA PHE A 113 -1.87 16.70 4.87
C PHE A 113 -1.12 15.39 4.58
N LEU A 114 0.14 15.48 4.10
CA LEU A 114 0.92 14.30 3.71
C LEU A 114 1.30 13.43 4.90
N LEU A 115 1.70 14.05 6.01
CA LEU A 115 2.22 13.36 7.19
C LEU A 115 1.14 12.99 8.20
N ARG A 116 -0.10 13.46 8.00
CA ARG A 116 -1.23 13.04 8.81
C ARG A 116 -2.04 11.97 8.10
N PRO A 117 -2.46 10.94 8.85
CA PRO A 117 -3.37 9.97 8.29
C PRO A 117 -4.72 10.63 7.98
N SER A 118 -5.31 10.33 6.81
CA SER A 118 -6.51 11.02 6.31
C SER A 118 -7.63 10.98 7.35
N LYS A 119 -8.36 12.10 7.56
CA LYS A 119 -9.48 12.14 8.51
C LYS A 119 -10.62 11.24 8.02
N ILE A 120 -11.19 10.45 8.92
CA ILE A 120 -12.38 9.64 8.67
C ILE A 120 -13.61 10.54 8.83
N ARG A 121 -14.49 10.58 7.83
CA ARG A 121 -15.80 11.23 7.96
C ARG A 121 -16.75 10.32 8.74
N TRP A 122 -16.91 10.57 10.03
CA TRP A 122 -17.93 9.90 10.85
C TRP A 122 -19.35 10.46 10.65
N GLU A 123 -19.51 11.55 9.89
CA GLU A 123 -20.81 12.18 9.61
C GLU A 123 -21.38 11.75 8.25
N GLY A 124 -22.11 10.64 8.26
CA GLY A 124 -23.35 10.33 7.51
C GLY A 124 -23.62 10.94 6.14
N THR A 125 -22.64 11.03 5.23
CA THR A 125 -22.89 11.53 3.87
C THR A 125 -22.06 10.74 2.87
N GLY A 126 -22.63 9.62 2.43
CA GLY A 126 -22.23 8.98 1.18
C GLY A 126 -22.60 9.86 -0.02
N PRO A 127 -21.99 9.64 -1.20
CA PRO A 127 -22.31 10.38 -2.42
C PRO A 127 -23.75 10.09 -2.84
N VAL A 128 -24.53 11.14 -3.11
CA VAL A 128 -25.86 11.00 -3.72
C VAL A 128 -25.68 10.92 -5.23
N LEU A 129 -25.96 9.76 -5.83
CA LEU A 129 -26.24 9.70 -7.27
C LEU A 129 -27.62 10.35 -7.48
N THR A 130 -27.65 11.61 -7.91
CA THR A 130 -28.90 12.25 -8.31
C THR A 130 -29.38 11.62 -9.62
N ALA A 131 -30.19 10.57 -9.52
CA ALA A 131 -31.14 10.26 -10.58
C ALA A 131 -32.07 11.47 -10.72
N ALA A 132 -32.20 12.01 -11.94
CA ALA A 132 -33.07 13.14 -12.20
C ALA A 132 -34.52 12.81 -11.79
N GLY A 133 -34.96 13.35 -10.64
CA GLY A 133 -36.38 13.37 -10.27
C GLY A 133 -36.81 12.91 -8.87
N SER A 134 -35.93 12.77 -7.87
CA SER A 134 -36.36 12.47 -6.50
C SER A 134 -35.64 13.35 -5.47
N SER A 135 -36.41 14.03 -4.63
CA SER A 135 -35.96 15.06 -3.68
C SER A 135 -35.82 14.59 -2.23
N ASP A 136 -35.62 13.29 -1.97
CA ASP A 136 -35.47 12.78 -0.61
C ASP A 136 -34.07 12.23 -0.36
N GLY A 137 -33.29 12.98 0.43
CA GLY A 137 -31.97 12.59 0.92
C GLY A 137 -32.07 11.57 2.06
N GLN A 138 -32.22 10.30 1.72
CA GLN A 138 -32.10 9.17 2.66
C GLN A 138 -30.71 8.53 2.57
N SER A 139 -30.16 8.15 3.73
CA SER A 139 -28.96 7.31 3.84
C SER A 139 -29.26 5.90 3.31
N TYR A 140 -28.33 5.33 2.54
CA TYR A 140 -28.44 4.02 1.88
C TYR A 140 -28.50 2.81 2.83
N LEU A 141 -28.44 3.02 4.16
CA LEU A 141 -28.36 1.97 5.19
C LEU A 141 -29.67 1.70 5.98
N SER A 142 -30.86 2.01 5.45
CA SER A 142 -32.10 1.60 6.12
C SER A 142 -32.39 0.12 5.85
N PRO A 143 -31.86 -0.78 6.71
CA PRO A 143 -32.63 -1.29 7.85
C PRO A 143 -31.95 -1.20 9.23
N TYR A 144 -30.71 -0.70 9.33
CA TYR A 144 -29.99 -0.63 10.60
C TYR A 144 -30.21 0.74 11.27
N GLY A 145 -31.18 0.79 12.17
CA GLY A 145 -31.67 2.02 12.80
C GLY A 145 -30.63 2.74 13.65
N HIS A 146 -30.11 3.87 13.16
CA HIS A 146 -29.57 4.93 14.00
C HIS A 146 -30.13 6.29 13.58
N GLN A 147 -30.68 7.01 14.56
CA GLN A 147 -31.26 8.35 14.37
C GLN A 147 -30.17 9.39 14.08
N ARG A 148 -30.52 10.35 13.22
CA ARG A 148 -29.71 11.51 12.80
C ARG A 148 -29.43 12.47 13.98
N PRO A 149 -28.17 12.73 14.37
CA PRO A 149 -27.83 13.90 15.18
C PRO A 149 -27.63 15.14 14.29
N GLU A 150 -27.91 16.32 14.84
CA GLU A 150 -27.82 17.61 14.16
C GLU A 150 -26.36 18.03 13.86
N ARG A 151 -26.20 18.79 12.77
CA ARG A 151 -24.91 19.32 12.25
C ARG A 151 -24.22 20.23 13.28
N SER A 152 -22.92 20.02 13.50
CA SER A 152 -22.04 21.04 14.05
C SER A 152 -21.36 21.85 12.93
N PRO A 153 -21.06 23.16 13.09
CA PRO A 153 -20.56 24.00 12.00
C PRO A 153 -19.04 23.89 11.72
N ASP A 154 -18.29 23.11 12.51
CA ASP A 154 -16.82 23.15 12.51
C ASP A 154 -16.23 21.89 11.88
N ALA A 155 -16.30 21.77 10.55
CA ALA A 155 -15.74 20.63 9.81
C ALA A 155 -15.03 21.07 8.53
N GLU A 156 -13.78 21.52 8.66
CA GLU A 156 -12.86 21.60 7.51
C GLU A 156 -12.37 20.19 7.15
N SER A 157 -12.89 19.69 6.02
CA SER A 157 -12.49 18.43 5.36
C SER A 157 -11.59 18.75 4.16
N LEU A 158 -10.46 18.05 4.04
CA LEU A 158 -9.51 18.13 2.92
C LEU A 158 -9.58 16.91 1.98
N ILE A 159 -10.57 16.03 2.13
CA ILE A 159 -10.88 15.01 1.12
C ILE A 159 -11.98 15.60 0.25
N ASP A 160 -11.66 15.90 -1.01
CA ASP A 160 -12.69 16.24 -1.99
C ASP A 160 -13.73 15.11 -2.01
N PRO A 161 -15.04 15.42 -1.98
CA PRO A 161 -16.08 14.42 -2.20
C PRO A 161 -15.73 13.63 -3.44
N LEU A 162 -15.94 12.30 -3.42
CA LEU A 162 -15.79 11.47 -4.61
C LEU A 162 -16.51 12.20 -5.76
N GLU A 163 -15.77 12.76 -6.72
CA GLU A 163 -16.39 13.49 -7.83
C GLU A 163 -17.41 12.52 -8.45
N PRO A 164 -18.65 12.95 -8.75
CA PRO A 164 -19.64 12.06 -9.34
C PRO A 164 -19.07 11.52 -10.65
N SER A 165 -18.50 10.32 -10.61
CA SER A 165 -17.95 9.74 -11.82
C SER A 165 -19.13 9.40 -12.72
N THR A 166 -19.01 9.79 -13.99
CA THR A 166 -19.91 9.28 -15.03
C THR A 166 -19.95 7.76 -14.89
N LEU A 167 -21.16 7.20 -14.83
CA LEU A 167 -21.38 5.76 -14.70
C LEU A 167 -20.38 4.95 -15.56
N TYR A 168 -19.72 3.96 -14.96
CA TYR A 168 -18.66 3.20 -15.64
C TYR A 168 -19.17 2.48 -16.90
N ASP A 169 -20.34 1.84 -16.78
CA ASP A 169 -21.02 1.14 -17.88
C ASP A 169 -22.55 1.20 -17.64
N ASN A 170 -23.32 1.45 -18.68
CA ASN A 170 -24.78 1.57 -18.61
C ASN A 170 -25.49 0.29 -18.16
N ARG A 171 -24.90 -0.89 -18.38
CA ARG A 171 -25.43 -2.19 -17.94
C ARG A 171 -25.63 -2.26 -16.42
N LEU A 172 -24.84 -1.51 -15.66
CA LEU A 172 -24.92 -1.49 -14.19
C LEU A 172 -26.30 -1.10 -13.67
N LEU A 173 -27.03 -0.22 -14.38
CA LEU A 173 -28.37 0.22 -13.98
C LEU A 173 -29.45 -0.85 -14.10
N SER A 174 -29.16 -1.95 -14.80
CA SER A 174 -30.11 -3.03 -15.06
C SER A 174 -29.87 -4.26 -14.17
N ILE A 175 -28.88 -4.20 -13.27
CA ILE A 175 -28.54 -5.32 -12.39
C ILE A 175 -29.48 -5.35 -11.19
N ASP A 176 -29.95 -6.55 -10.86
CA ASP A 176 -30.75 -6.83 -9.66
C ASP A 176 -29.94 -7.70 -8.70
N ILE A 177 -29.38 -7.09 -7.65
CA ILE A 177 -28.45 -7.76 -6.74
C ILE A 177 -29.09 -8.89 -5.93
N ALA A 178 -30.40 -8.83 -5.70
CA ALA A 178 -31.14 -9.85 -4.96
C ALA A 178 -31.11 -11.23 -5.65
N GLN A 179 -30.68 -11.30 -6.92
CA GLN A 179 -30.51 -12.56 -7.64
C GLN A 179 -29.20 -13.28 -7.29
N TRP A 180 -28.23 -12.56 -6.71
CA TRP A 180 -26.87 -13.06 -6.54
C TRP A 180 -26.45 -13.27 -5.09
N THR A 181 -27.11 -12.63 -4.13
CA THR A 181 -26.72 -12.65 -2.71
C THR A 181 -27.91 -12.50 -1.77
N ASP A 182 -27.82 -13.12 -0.60
CA ASP A 182 -28.77 -12.95 0.50
C ASP A 182 -28.37 -11.79 1.44
N VAL A 183 -27.20 -11.18 1.27
CA VAL A 183 -26.76 -10.00 2.05
C VAL A 183 -27.73 -8.83 1.78
N PRO A 184 -28.34 -8.23 2.81
CA PRO A 184 -29.38 -7.22 2.64
C PRO A 184 -28.80 -5.86 2.27
N ILE A 185 -28.60 -5.62 0.97
CA ILE A 185 -28.15 -4.34 0.41
C ILE A 185 -29.08 -3.81 -0.68
N THR A 186 -28.95 -2.52 -0.98
CA THR A 186 -29.66 -1.89 -2.10
C THR A 186 -28.88 -2.00 -3.41
N ASN A 187 -29.58 -1.91 -4.55
CA ASN A 187 -28.93 -1.86 -5.86
C ASN A 187 -28.04 -0.61 -6.00
N GLU A 188 -28.38 0.50 -5.35
CA GLU A 188 -27.58 1.73 -5.36
C GLU A 188 -26.23 1.53 -4.67
N PHE A 189 -26.22 0.85 -3.51
CA PHE A 189 -24.98 0.49 -2.82
C PHE A 189 -24.14 -0.47 -3.68
N PHE A 190 -24.78 -1.48 -4.27
CA PHE A 190 -24.13 -2.41 -5.18
C PHE A 190 -23.41 -1.70 -6.34
N ILE A 191 -24.11 -0.81 -7.04
CA ILE A 191 -23.56 -0.04 -8.17
C ILE A 191 -22.41 0.85 -7.70
N ALA A 192 -22.54 1.54 -6.57
CA ALA A 192 -21.51 2.44 -6.06
C ALA A 192 -20.21 1.68 -5.71
N VAL A 193 -20.31 0.53 -5.04
CA VAL A 193 -19.16 -0.31 -4.68
C VAL A 193 -18.51 -0.92 -5.92
N LEU A 194 -19.31 -1.49 -6.82
CA LEU A 194 -18.78 -2.12 -8.04
C LEU A 194 -18.11 -1.09 -8.95
N GLN A 195 -18.72 0.09 -9.14
CA GLN A 195 -18.12 1.16 -9.93
C GLN A 195 -16.77 1.59 -9.37
N LEU A 196 -16.66 1.79 -8.05
CA LEU A 196 -15.38 2.13 -7.43
C LEU A 196 -14.33 1.04 -7.71
N HIS A 197 -14.69 -0.23 -7.52
CA HIS A 197 -13.79 -1.36 -7.80
C HIS A 197 -13.33 -1.41 -9.27
N LEU A 198 -14.25 -1.19 -10.21
CA LEU A 198 -13.95 -1.19 -11.65
C LEU A 198 -13.00 -0.04 -12.04
N GLU A 199 -13.10 1.09 -11.37
CA GLU A 199 -12.23 2.25 -11.60
C GLU A 199 -10.86 2.14 -10.91
N THR A 200 -10.72 1.27 -9.90
CA THR A 200 -9.53 1.24 -9.03
C THR A 200 -8.75 -0.06 -9.14
N ASP A 201 -9.34 -1.18 -8.72
CA ASP A 201 -8.61 -2.43 -8.51
C ASP A 201 -8.68 -3.33 -9.74
N TYR A 202 -9.81 -3.30 -10.45
CA TYR A 202 -10.04 -4.13 -11.64
C TYR A 202 -8.94 -3.99 -12.70
N PRO A 203 -8.42 -2.79 -13.06
CA PRO A 203 -7.33 -2.68 -14.03
C PRO A 203 -6.04 -3.42 -13.62
N MET A 204 -5.79 -3.54 -12.32
CA MET A 204 -4.63 -4.25 -11.79
C MET A 204 -4.87 -5.76 -11.72
N MET A 205 -6.11 -6.19 -11.47
CA MET A 205 -6.47 -7.59 -11.30
C MET A 205 -7.76 -7.96 -12.07
N PRO A 206 -7.73 -7.94 -13.42
CA PRO A 206 -8.93 -8.22 -14.24
C PRO A 206 -9.20 -9.73 -14.35
N LEU A 207 -9.59 -10.39 -13.25
CA LEU A 207 -9.72 -11.86 -13.19
C LEU A 207 -10.70 -12.43 -14.22
N ILE A 208 -11.80 -11.74 -14.44
CA ILE A 208 -12.81 -12.05 -15.46
C ILE A 208 -12.86 -10.87 -16.42
N ASP A 209 -13.03 -11.16 -17.71
CA ASP A 209 -13.22 -10.13 -18.71
C ASP A 209 -14.46 -9.28 -18.39
N ILE A 210 -14.31 -7.95 -18.44
CA ILE A 210 -15.35 -7.04 -17.96
C ILE A 210 -16.68 -7.23 -18.70
N ASP A 211 -16.64 -7.47 -20.00
CA ASP A 211 -17.86 -7.68 -20.77
C ASP A 211 -18.52 -9.00 -20.39
N LEU A 212 -17.73 -10.06 -20.22
CA LEU A 212 -18.23 -11.35 -19.76
C LEU A 212 -18.84 -11.24 -18.36
N LEU A 213 -18.19 -10.53 -17.43
CA LEU A 213 -18.68 -10.33 -16.07
C LEU A 213 -20.00 -9.54 -16.04
N LEU A 214 -20.08 -8.42 -16.77
CA LEU A 214 -21.27 -7.57 -16.78
C LEU A 214 -22.46 -8.26 -17.46
N ASP A 215 -22.24 -8.96 -18.58
CA ASP A 215 -23.27 -9.77 -19.21
C ASP A 215 -23.69 -10.95 -18.32
N GLY A 216 -22.73 -11.54 -17.59
CA GLY A 216 -22.99 -12.58 -16.60
C GLY A 216 -23.86 -12.10 -15.44
N LEU A 217 -23.60 -10.90 -14.92
CA LEU A 217 -24.43 -10.25 -13.88
C LEU A 217 -25.88 -9.99 -14.33
N LEU A 218 -26.10 -9.85 -15.64
CA LEU A 218 -27.42 -9.73 -16.26
C LEU A 218 -28.05 -11.10 -16.60
N GLY A 219 -27.39 -12.21 -16.25
CA GLY A 219 -27.84 -13.57 -16.56
C GLY A 219 -27.74 -13.94 -18.04
N GLN A 220 -26.93 -13.23 -18.82
CA GLN A 220 -26.82 -13.43 -20.27
C GLN A 220 -25.75 -14.45 -20.68
N ASN A 221 -24.85 -14.83 -19.75
CA ASN A 221 -23.82 -15.85 -19.95
C ASN A 221 -23.43 -16.54 -18.63
N GLU A 222 -22.56 -17.55 -18.69
CA GLU A 222 -22.08 -18.32 -17.53
C GLU A 222 -20.96 -17.68 -16.69
N PHE A 223 -20.47 -16.48 -17.04
CA PHE A 223 -19.30 -15.84 -16.43
C PHE A 223 -19.61 -15.04 -15.16
N CYS A 224 -20.66 -15.43 -14.42
CA CYS A 224 -21.00 -14.90 -13.12
C CYS A 224 -21.65 -15.99 -12.24
N SER A 225 -21.49 -15.89 -10.92
CA SER A 225 -22.06 -16.82 -9.95
C SER A 225 -22.23 -16.12 -8.59
N SER A 226 -23.14 -16.60 -7.75
CA SER A 226 -23.36 -16.05 -6.40
C SER A 226 -22.08 -16.03 -5.55
N ILE A 227 -21.26 -17.08 -5.64
CA ILE A 227 -19.96 -17.14 -4.93
C ILE A 227 -19.00 -16.06 -5.45
N LEU A 228 -18.96 -15.81 -6.76
CA LEU A 228 -18.11 -14.76 -7.34
C LEU A 228 -18.58 -13.37 -6.91
N VAL A 229 -19.88 -13.11 -6.96
CA VAL A 229 -20.44 -11.81 -6.54
C VAL A 229 -20.14 -11.55 -5.07
N ASN A 230 -20.44 -12.51 -4.19
CA ASN A 230 -20.16 -12.37 -2.77
C ASN A 230 -18.66 -12.18 -2.48
N ALA A 231 -17.77 -12.98 -3.10
CA ALA A 231 -16.33 -12.84 -2.88
C ALA A 231 -15.77 -11.51 -3.42
N LEU A 232 -16.20 -11.08 -4.60
CA LEU A 232 -15.84 -9.78 -5.18
C LEU A 232 -16.25 -8.63 -4.26
N PHE A 233 -17.47 -8.67 -3.71
CA PHE A 233 -17.99 -7.62 -2.84
C PHE A 233 -17.33 -7.62 -1.46
N ALA A 234 -16.92 -8.78 -0.96
CA ALA A 234 -16.11 -8.88 0.25
C ALA A 234 -14.78 -8.10 0.12
N TRP A 235 -14.15 -8.14 -1.06
CA TRP A 235 -12.97 -7.34 -1.39
C TRP A 235 -13.33 -5.86 -1.61
N ALA A 236 -14.26 -5.57 -2.53
CA ALA A 236 -14.56 -4.22 -2.98
C ALA A 236 -15.07 -3.28 -1.85
N CYS A 237 -15.83 -3.82 -0.90
CA CYS A 237 -16.32 -3.05 0.24
C CYS A 237 -15.20 -2.48 1.12
N GLN A 238 -14.01 -3.10 1.14
CA GLN A 238 -12.88 -2.60 1.92
C GLN A 238 -12.35 -1.27 1.37
N GLY A 239 -12.23 -1.14 0.05
CA GLY A 239 -11.89 0.15 -0.57
C GLY A 239 -13.00 1.18 -0.36
N TYR A 240 -14.27 0.75 -0.48
CA TYR A 240 -15.41 1.64 -0.29
C TYR A 240 -15.54 2.20 1.14
N ALA A 241 -14.90 1.55 2.13
CA ALA A 241 -14.87 2.00 3.52
C ALA A 241 -14.28 3.41 3.71
N ALA A 242 -13.45 3.89 2.78
CA ALA A 242 -12.96 5.26 2.82
C ALA A 242 -14.06 6.31 2.57
N VAL A 243 -15.13 5.92 1.89
CA VAL A 243 -16.32 6.75 1.65
C VAL A 243 -17.38 6.49 2.72
N GLU A 244 -17.65 5.21 3.01
CA GLU A 244 -18.63 4.77 3.99
C GLU A 244 -18.03 3.68 4.91
N PRO A 245 -17.50 4.03 6.10
CA PRO A 245 -16.76 3.09 6.96
C PRO A 245 -17.50 1.79 7.29
N ASN A 246 -18.84 1.85 7.42
CA ASN A 246 -19.69 0.69 7.69
C ASN A 246 -19.71 -0.34 6.55
N ALA A 247 -19.22 0.01 5.35
CA ALA A 247 -19.06 -0.93 4.25
C ALA A 247 -18.16 -2.10 4.61
N THR A 248 -17.22 -1.94 5.53
CA THR A 248 -16.40 -3.05 6.07
C THR A 248 -17.24 -4.14 6.74
N VAL A 249 -18.29 -3.78 7.49
CA VAL A 249 -19.20 -4.73 8.14
C VAL A 249 -20.02 -5.48 7.08
N ILE A 250 -20.48 -4.76 6.05
CA ILE A 250 -21.18 -5.36 4.91
C ILE A 250 -20.24 -6.31 4.15
N GLY A 251 -18.98 -5.90 3.92
CA GLY A 251 -17.94 -6.73 3.31
C GLY A 251 -17.66 -8.01 4.09
N GLN A 252 -17.71 -7.96 5.44
CA GLN A 252 -17.59 -9.15 6.29
C GLN A 252 -18.78 -10.10 6.10
N ASN A 253 -20.00 -9.59 5.93
CA ASN A 253 -21.17 -10.43 5.63
C ASN A 253 -21.02 -11.13 4.28
N PHE A 254 -20.61 -10.38 3.25
CA PHE A 254 -20.27 -10.92 1.92
C PHE A 254 -19.19 -12.00 2.00
N TYR A 255 -18.16 -11.78 2.80
CA TYR A 255 -17.09 -12.74 3.02
C TYR A 255 -17.60 -14.05 3.64
N ASN A 256 -18.44 -13.94 4.69
CA ASN A 256 -19.01 -15.11 5.36
C ASN A 256 -19.93 -15.90 4.42
N GLU A 257 -20.77 -15.22 3.64
CA GLU A 257 -21.64 -15.87 2.64
C GLU A 257 -20.81 -16.56 1.55
N ALA A 258 -19.79 -15.89 1.00
CA ALA A 258 -18.88 -16.48 0.02
C ALA A 258 -18.17 -17.74 0.55
N LYS A 259 -17.78 -17.76 1.83
CA LYS A 259 -17.15 -18.92 2.47
C LYS A 259 -18.09 -20.11 2.58
N GLU A 260 -19.34 -19.89 3.01
CA GLU A 260 -20.33 -20.97 3.09
C GLU A 260 -20.69 -21.51 1.70
N LEU A 261 -20.82 -20.63 0.70
CA LEU A 261 -20.99 -21.03 -0.70
C LEU A 261 -19.79 -21.85 -1.21
N TRP A 262 -18.55 -21.42 -0.91
CA TRP A 262 -17.34 -22.14 -1.28
C TRP A 262 -17.29 -23.53 -0.66
N LYS A 263 -17.54 -23.62 0.65
CA LYS A 263 -17.58 -24.88 1.39
C LYS A 263 -18.59 -25.85 0.77
N THR A 264 -19.81 -25.38 0.49
CA THR A 264 -20.85 -26.17 -0.18
C THR A 264 -20.41 -26.65 -1.56
N THR A 265 -19.76 -25.78 -2.35
CA THR A 265 -19.23 -26.10 -3.68
C THR A 265 -18.14 -27.19 -3.60
N LYS A 266 -17.25 -27.12 -2.61
CA LYS A 266 -16.22 -28.15 -2.35
C LYS A 266 -16.84 -29.48 -1.96
N GLU A 267 -17.78 -29.48 -1.02
CA GLU A 267 -18.45 -30.68 -0.52
C GLU A 267 -19.21 -31.40 -1.64
N ALA A 268 -19.84 -30.65 -2.54
CA ALA A 268 -20.51 -31.16 -3.72
C ALA A 268 -19.54 -31.69 -4.80
N ARG A 269 -18.23 -31.45 -4.67
CA ARG A 269 -17.21 -31.75 -5.69
C ARG A 269 -17.60 -31.21 -7.06
N ALA A 270 -18.10 -29.97 -7.07
CA ALA A 270 -18.48 -29.31 -8.30
C ALA A 270 -17.28 -29.21 -9.26
N ILE A 271 -17.57 -29.19 -10.56
CA ILE A 271 -16.54 -29.01 -11.58
C ILE A 271 -15.95 -27.61 -11.42
N ASP A 272 -14.62 -27.50 -11.44
CA ASP A 272 -13.95 -26.20 -11.37
C ASP A 272 -14.32 -25.35 -12.60
N HIS A 273 -14.69 -24.09 -12.36
CA HIS A 273 -14.96 -23.10 -13.41
C HIS A 273 -14.08 -21.87 -13.19
N VAL A 274 -13.77 -21.12 -14.25
CA VAL A 274 -12.96 -19.89 -14.16
C VAL A 274 -13.55 -18.87 -13.17
N CYS A 275 -14.88 -18.76 -13.08
CA CYS A 275 -15.53 -17.88 -12.11
C CYS A 275 -15.33 -18.33 -10.65
N THR A 276 -15.32 -19.63 -10.41
CA THR A 276 -15.05 -20.18 -9.07
C THR A 276 -13.61 -19.91 -8.67
N VAL A 277 -12.66 -20.07 -9.60
CA VAL A 277 -11.26 -19.69 -9.39
C VAL A 277 -11.12 -18.21 -9.03
N ALA A 278 -11.79 -17.33 -9.78
CA ALA A 278 -11.80 -15.90 -9.49
C ALA A 278 -12.39 -15.60 -8.10
N ALA A 279 -13.47 -16.29 -7.72
CA ALA A 279 -14.08 -16.16 -6.40
C ALA A 279 -13.10 -16.57 -5.28
N VAL A 280 -12.40 -17.70 -5.43
CA VAL A 280 -11.41 -18.16 -4.43
C VAL A 280 -10.22 -17.20 -4.36
N GLN A 281 -9.78 -16.61 -5.48
CA GLN A 281 -8.76 -15.56 -5.45
C GLN A 281 -9.24 -14.32 -4.66
N TYR A 282 -10.49 -13.89 -4.83
CA TYR A 282 -11.05 -12.80 -4.02
C TYR A 282 -11.16 -13.17 -2.54
N LEU A 283 -11.56 -14.40 -2.21
CA LEU A 283 -11.57 -14.92 -0.83
C LEU A 283 -10.16 -14.89 -0.21
N LEU A 284 -9.14 -15.35 -0.96
CA LEU A 284 -7.74 -15.35 -0.55
C LEU A 284 -7.27 -13.93 -0.18
N ILE A 285 -7.38 -12.97 -1.11
CA ILE A 285 -6.90 -11.60 -0.84
C ILE A 285 -7.72 -10.90 0.23
N THR A 286 -9.02 -11.21 0.33
CA THR A 286 -9.89 -10.68 1.39
C THR A 286 -9.45 -11.20 2.75
N ALA A 287 -9.18 -12.51 2.88
CA ALA A 287 -8.67 -13.13 4.10
C ALA A 287 -7.37 -12.48 4.58
N VAL A 288 -6.43 -12.24 3.64
CA VAL A 288 -5.16 -11.55 3.91
C VAL A 288 -5.43 -10.12 4.39
N SER A 289 -6.25 -9.37 3.67
CA SER A 289 -6.55 -7.97 4.01
C SER A 289 -7.32 -7.79 5.31
N PHE A 290 -8.14 -8.77 5.71
CA PHE A 290 -8.78 -8.83 7.03
C PHE A 290 -7.83 -9.26 8.15
N GLY A 291 -6.63 -9.72 7.84
CA GLY A 291 -5.73 -10.26 8.85
C GLY A 291 -6.25 -11.58 9.42
N ALA A 292 -6.93 -12.41 8.65
CA ALA A 292 -7.65 -13.61 9.12
C ALA A 292 -6.76 -14.76 9.65
N GLY A 293 -5.48 -14.51 9.98
CA GLY A 293 -4.55 -15.52 10.50
C GLY A 293 -4.20 -16.55 9.44
N ALA A 294 -4.30 -17.84 9.78
CA ALA A 294 -3.99 -18.95 8.89
C ALA A 294 -5.07 -19.28 7.85
N GLU A 295 -6.25 -18.67 7.95
CA GLU A 295 -7.39 -19.00 7.07
C GLU A 295 -7.10 -18.76 5.58
N TYR A 296 -6.30 -17.73 5.26
CA TYR A 296 -5.95 -17.45 3.87
C TYR A 296 -5.13 -18.58 3.22
N VAL A 297 -4.40 -19.36 4.02
CA VAL A 297 -3.56 -20.47 3.54
C VAL A 297 -4.45 -21.57 2.95
N GLU A 298 -5.62 -21.82 3.55
CA GLU A 298 -6.58 -22.79 3.00
C GLU A 298 -7.10 -22.36 1.63
N PHE A 299 -7.42 -21.07 1.44
CA PHE A 299 -7.82 -20.55 0.13
C PHE A 299 -6.68 -20.56 -0.88
N LEU A 300 -5.44 -20.32 -0.44
CA LEU A 300 -4.26 -20.40 -1.30
C LEU A 300 -4.05 -21.83 -1.82
N ASP A 301 -4.10 -22.82 -0.93
CA ASP A 301 -3.97 -24.24 -1.31
C ASP A 301 -5.08 -24.67 -2.27
N ASP A 302 -6.32 -24.30 -1.96
CA ASP A 302 -7.48 -24.55 -2.82
C ASP A 302 -7.31 -23.93 -4.22
N LEU A 303 -6.87 -22.67 -4.27
CA LEU A 303 -6.65 -21.93 -5.51
C LEU A 303 -5.56 -22.59 -6.38
N LEU A 304 -4.44 -22.99 -5.76
CA LEU A 304 -3.35 -23.68 -6.45
C LEU A 304 -3.81 -25.04 -6.98
N GLU A 305 -4.59 -25.79 -6.21
CA GLU A 305 -5.11 -27.09 -6.63
C GLU A 305 -6.11 -26.97 -7.78
N MET A 306 -7.05 -26.03 -7.69
CA MET A 306 -8.00 -25.72 -8.77
C MET A 306 -7.28 -25.28 -10.04
N SER A 307 -6.32 -24.37 -9.92
CA SER A 307 -5.55 -23.86 -11.04
C SER A 307 -4.78 -24.97 -11.76
N ARG A 308 -4.25 -25.94 -11.00
CA ARG A 308 -3.61 -27.14 -11.55
C ARG A 308 -4.60 -28.04 -12.28
N ARG A 309 -5.80 -28.29 -11.71
CA ARG A 309 -6.83 -29.13 -12.35
C ARG A 309 -7.37 -28.51 -13.64
N LEU A 310 -7.51 -27.19 -13.70
CA LEU A 310 -7.92 -26.46 -14.89
C LEU A 310 -6.78 -26.25 -15.91
N GLY A 311 -5.54 -26.54 -15.53
CA GLY A 311 -4.38 -26.31 -16.40
C GLY A 311 -4.16 -24.84 -16.71
N LEU A 312 -4.21 -23.97 -15.69
CA LEU A 312 -3.95 -22.54 -15.86
C LEU A 312 -2.44 -22.23 -15.95
N PHE A 313 -1.64 -22.90 -15.13
CA PHE A 313 -0.18 -22.78 -15.04
C PHE A 313 0.39 -24.05 -14.37
N ASN A 314 1.71 -24.12 -14.14
CA ASN A 314 2.39 -25.33 -13.63
C ASN A 314 2.21 -26.57 -14.53
N ILE A 315 2.09 -26.38 -15.84
CA ILE A 315 2.04 -27.49 -16.80
C ILE A 315 3.46 -27.73 -17.36
N ASP A 316 4.02 -28.89 -17.02
CA ASP A 316 5.36 -29.36 -17.47
C ASP A 316 5.58 -29.11 -18.96
N PRO A 317 6.53 -28.22 -19.37
CA PRO A 317 6.80 -27.81 -20.75
C PRO A 317 6.90 -28.93 -21.78
N SER A 318 7.24 -30.15 -21.36
CA SER A 318 7.33 -31.33 -22.23
C SER A 318 5.97 -31.91 -22.65
N ARG A 319 4.89 -31.59 -21.93
CA ARG A 319 3.52 -32.02 -22.25
C ARG A 319 2.95 -31.27 -23.45
N VAL A 320 2.31 -32.00 -24.36
CA VAL A 320 1.56 -31.43 -25.50
C VAL A 320 0.33 -30.70 -24.97
N ASP A 321 0.05 -29.52 -25.53
CA ASP A 321 -1.13 -28.74 -25.18
C ASP A 321 -2.37 -29.44 -25.76
N GLU A 322 -3.14 -30.10 -24.89
CA GLU A 322 -4.44 -30.65 -25.23
C GLU A 322 -5.45 -29.48 -25.22
N CYS A 323 -5.50 -28.76 -26.34
CA CYS A 323 -6.54 -27.75 -26.54
C CYS A 323 -7.88 -28.49 -26.63
N ASP A 324 -8.76 -28.30 -25.64
CA ASP A 324 -10.04 -28.98 -25.61
C ASP A 324 -10.93 -28.39 -26.72
N ALA A 325 -11.09 -29.13 -27.82
CA ALA A 325 -11.77 -28.66 -29.03
C ALA A 325 -13.26 -28.32 -28.80
N ASN A 326 -13.78 -28.61 -27.61
CA ASN A 326 -15.14 -28.35 -27.19
C ASN A 326 -15.34 -27.00 -26.47
N ASP A 327 -14.25 -26.29 -26.12
CA ASP A 327 -14.34 -25.01 -25.41
C ASP A 327 -14.84 -23.87 -26.32
N SER A 328 -15.78 -23.06 -25.81
CA SER A 328 -16.24 -21.86 -26.52
C SER A 328 -15.13 -20.81 -26.62
N ALA A 329 -15.18 -19.93 -27.63
CA ALA A 329 -14.17 -18.88 -27.78
C ALA A 329 -14.12 -17.93 -26.56
N ASN A 330 -15.28 -17.65 -25.96
CA ASN A 330 -15.39 -16.86 -24.73
C ASN A 330 -14.73 -17.57 -23.55
N TYR A 331 -14.95 -18.88 -23.41
CA TYR A 331 -14.32 -19.66 -22.35
C TYR A 331 -12.80 -19.74 -22.52
N GLN A 332 -12.30 -19.97 -23.74
CA GLN A 332 -10.85 -19.96 -24.00
C GLN A 332 -10.21 -18.60 -23.66
N ARG A 333 -10.87 -17.49 -24.02
CA ARG A 333 -10.42 -16.14 -23.65
C ARG A 333 -10.43 -15.95 -22.13
N ALA A 334 -11.51 -16.32 -21.45
CA ALA A 334 -11.62 -16.18 -20.00
C ALA A 334 -10.56 -17.02 -19.27
N LYS A 335 -10.34 -18.27 -19.71
CA LYS A 335 -9.32 -19.18 -19.17
C LYS A 335 -7.91 -18.63 -19.37
N ALA A 336 -7.59 -18.10 -20.55
CA ALA A 336 -6.30 -17.48 -20.82
C ALA A 336 -6.06 -16.23 -19.94
N GLN A 337 -7.08 -15.38 -19.81
CA GLN A 337 -6.99 -14.16 -19.02
C GLN A 337 -6.78 -14.48 -17.53
N ILE A 338 -7.62 -15.34 -16.94
CA ILE A 338 -7.49 -15.67 -15.51
C ILE A 338 -6.18 -16.37 -15.20
N ALA A 339 -5.65 -17.21 -16.12
CA ALA A 339 -4.34 -17.82 -15.96
C ALA A 339 -3.22 -16.78 -15.83
N TRP A 340 -3.21 -15.78 -16.72
CA TRP A 340 -2.23 -14.69 -16.68
C TRP A 340 -2.40 -13.78 -15.45
N VAL A 341 -3.62 -13.43 -15.09
CA VAL A 341 -3.89 -12.57 -13.92
C VAL A 341 -3.50 -13.26 -12.63
N LEU A 342 -3.85 -14.55 -12.46
CA LEU A 342 -3.41 -15.32 -11.29
C LEU A 342 -1.90 -15.50 -11.24
N PHE A 343 -1.25 -15.72 -12.38
CA PHE A 343 0.21 -15.79 -12.44
C PHE A 343 0.85 -14.51 -11.91
N ILE A 344 0.35 -13.33 -12.32
CA ILE A 344 0.81 -12.03 -11.80
C ILE A 344 0.58 -11.95 -10.29
N CYS A 345 -0.65 -12.19 -9.83
CA CYS A 345 -1.01 -12.08 -8.41
C CYS A 345 -0.16 -13.00 -7.53
N LEU A 346 -0.04 -14.28 -7.88
CA LEU A 346 0.70 -15.28 -7.09
C LEU A 346 2.22 -15.10 -7.20
N THR A 347 2.75 -14.61 -8.32
CA THR A 347 4.17 -14.24 -8.41
C THR A 347 4.48 -13.04 -7.53
N PHE A 348 3.58 -12.05 -7.46
CA PHE A 348 3.72 -10.94 -6.52
C PHE A 348 3.60 -11.42 -5.05
N PHE A 349 2.62 -12.29 -4.77
CA PHE A 349 2.42 -12.89 -3.46
C PHE A 349 3.64 -13.71 -3.00
N SER A 350 4.35 -14.34 -3.94
CA SER A 350 5.61 -15.05 -3.69
C SER A 350 6.69 -14.14 -3.09
N LEU A 351 6.77 -12.87 -3.54
CA LEU A 351 7.67 -11.86 -2.94
C LEU A 351 7.23 -11.47 -1.53
N GLN A 352 5.92 -11.42 -1.24
CA GLN A 352 5.40 -11.02 0.08
C GLN A 352 5.54 -12.13 1.13
N LEU A 353 5.49 -13.38 0.70
CA LEU A 353 5.66 -14.55 1.57
C LEU A 353 7.09 -15.09 1.63
N HIS A 354 7.98 -14.62 0.75
CA HIS A 354 9.31 -15.20 0.50
C HIS A 354 9.23 -16.70 0.18
N GLN A 355 8.28 -17.08 -0.68
CA GLN A 355 8.00 -18.48 -1.02
C GLN A 355 7.74 -18.63 -2.52
N ARG A 356 8.16 -19.76 -3.10
CA ARG A 356 7.85 -20.09 -4.49
C ARG A 356 6.46 -20.75 -4.58
N LEU A 357 5.47 -20.03 -5.12
CA LEU A 357 4.10 -20.54 -5.29
C LEU A 357 3.82 -21.14 -6.67
N ILE A 358 4.54 -20.70 -7.71
CA ILE A 358 4.37 -21.13 -9.10
C ILE A 358 5.69 -21.69 -9.61
N GLU A 359 5.66 -22.85 -10.24
CA GLU A 359 6.82 -23.50 -10.87
C GLU A 359 6.95 -23.10 -12.35
N TYR A 360 5.86 -23.14 -13.11
CA TYR A 360 5.85 -22.80 -14.54
C TYR A 360 4.77 -21.76 -14.86
N PRO A 361 5.07 -20.74 -15.69
CA PRO A 361 4.09 -19.73 -16.09
C PRO A 361 2.95 -20.31 -16.96
N PRO A 362 1.87 -19.54 -17.20
CA PRO A 362 0.84 -19.89 -18.16
C PRO A 362 1.40 -20.14 -19.57
N ARG A 363 0.77 -21.08 -20.29
CA ARG A 363 1.11 -21.40 -21.69
C ARG A 363 0.33 -20.60 -22.73
N ALA A 364 -0.79 -20.02 -22.30
CA ALA A 364 -1.63 -19.21 -23.16
C ALA A 364 -0.81 -18.07 -23.78
N PRO A 365 -1.08 -17.67 -25.03
CA PRO A 365 -0.38 -16.55 -25.63
C PRO A 365 -0.56 -15.29 -24.78
N LEU A 366 0.45 -14.42 -24.78
CA LEU A 366 0.35 -13.13 -24.11
C LEU A 366 -0.82 -12.32 -24.70
N PRO A 367 -1.60 -11.59 -23.86
CA PRO A 367 -2.70 -10.76 -24.34
C PRO A 367 -2.27 -9.82 -25.47
N GLU A 368 -2.97 -9.83 -26.60
CA GLU A 368 -2.59 -9.00 -27.76
C GLU A 368 -2.64 -7.51 -27.44
N ARG A 369 -1.68 -6.74 -27.99
CA ARG A 369 -1.68 -5.28 -27.88
C ARG A 369 -2.86 -4.73 -28.67
N ARG A 370 -3.74 -3.97 -28.03
CA ARG A 370 -4.87 -3.31 -28.68
C ARG A 370 -4.47 -1.90 -29.09
N THR A 371 -4.62 -1.58 -30.38
CA THR A 371 -4.37 -0.24 -30.90
C THR A 371 -5.63 0.61 -30.84
N HIS A 372 -5.49 1.90 -30.55
CA HIS A 372 -6.55 2.86 -30.82
C HIS A 372 -6.73 2.93 -32.34
N ILE A 373 -7.80 2.33 -32.89
CA ILE A 373 -8.13 2.54 -34.30
C ILE A 373 -8.65 3.97 -34.40
N THR A 374 -7.82 4.89 -34.89
CA THR A 374 -8.19 6.26 -35.24
C THR A 374 -9.01 6.27 -36.53
N GLN A 375 -10.20 5.66 -36.51
CA GLN A 375 -11.25 6.03 -37.45
C GLN A 375 -12.17 6.99 -36.69
N ASP A 376 -12.39 8.16 -37.29
CA ASP A 376 -13.12 9.37 -36.81
C ASP A 376 -14.58 9.16 -36.34
N ILE A 377 -14.97 7.95 -35.93
CA ILE A 377 -16.30 7.65 -35.41
C ILE A 377 -16.18 7.62 -33.89
N GLY A 378 -16.80 8.61 -33.23
CA GLY A 378 -16.70 8.89 -31.81
C GLY A 378 -16.66 7.65 -30.91
N LEU A 379 -15.46 7.28 -30.47
CA LEU A 379 -15.25 6.20 -29.51
C LEU A 379 -15.92 6.56 -28.18
N THR A 380 -16.73 5.65 -27.65
CA THR A 380 -17.28 5.79 -26.31
C THR A 380 -16.14 5.68 -25.28
N LYS A 381 -16.29 6.38 -24.14
CA LYS A 381 -15.33 6.34 -23.03
C LYS A 381 -15.03 4.90 -22.57
N GLU A 382 -16.06 4.05 -22.57
CA GLU A 382 -16.01 2.62 -22.25
C GLU A 382 -14.98 1.86 -23.12
N HIS A 383 -14.97 2.09 -24.44
CA HIS A 383 -14.05 1.41 -25.36
C HIS A 383 -12.59 1.80 -25.10
N ASN A 384 -12.32 3.06 -24.78
CA ASN A 384 -10.97 3.53 -24.47
C ASN A 384 -10.43 2.89 -23.17
N ILE A 385 -11.27 2.76 -22.14
CA ILE A 385 -10.91 2.09 -20.87
C ILE A 385 -10.56 0.62 -21.14
N GLY A 386 -11.37 -0.08 -21.95
CA GLY A 386 -11.10 -1.48 -22.32
C GLY A 386 -9.76 -1.69 -23.05
N VAL A 387 -9.38 -0.76 -23.95
CA VAL A 387 -8.09 -0.80 -24.65
C VAL A 387 -6.92 -0.56 -23.69
N GLN A 388 -7.03 0.42 -22.79
CA GLN A 388 -6.00 0.72 -21.80
C GLN A 388 -5.77 -0.44 -20.83
N ASN A 389 -6.85 -1.04 -20.30
CA ASN A 389 -6.77 -2.18 -19.38
C ASN A 389 -6.09 -3.40 -20.03
N ALA A 390 -6.42 -3.70 -21.30
CA ALA A 390 -5.80 -4.81 -22.02
C ALA A 390 -4.29 -4.60 -22.23
N ASN A 391 -3.87 -3.38 -22.60
CA ASN A 391 -2.46 -3.06 -22.76
C ASN A 391 -1.72 -3.11 -21.41
N LEU A 392 -2.33 -2.60 -20.32
CA LEU A 392 -1.75 -2.68 -18.98
C LEU A 392 -1.54 -4.14 -18.55
N LEU A 393 -2.55 -5.00 -18.73
CA LEU A 393 -2.43 -6.42 -18.41
C LEU A 393 -1.26 -7.06 -19.18
N ARG A 394 -1.12 -6.75 -20.48
CA ARG A 394 -0.01 -7.26 -21.30
C ARG A 394 1.35 -6.90 -20.70
N GLU A 395 1.57 -5.63 -20.36
CA GLU A 395 2.85 -5.20 -19.82
C GLU A 395 3.11 -5.72 -18.40
N GLN A 396 2.05 -5.91 -17.60
CA GLN A 396 2.15 -6.64 -16.33
C GLN A 396 2.62 -8.09 -16.56
N CYS A 397 2.03 -8.83 -17.50
CA CYS A 397 2.47 -10.20 -17.79
C CYS A 397 3.97 -10.25 -18.15
N ARG A 398 4.44 -9.30 -18.97
CA ARG A 398 5.86 -9.23 -19.39
C ARG A 398 6.79 -8.93 -18.21
N LEU A 399 6.41 -8.00 -17.33
CA LEU A 399 7.17 -7.71 -16.11
C LEU A 399 7.24 -8.94 -15.21
N PHE A 400 6.10 -9.56 -14.93
CA PHE A 400 6.01 -10.66 -13.98
C PHE A 400 6.62 -11.97 -14.49
N LEU A 401 6.86 -12.13 -15.79
CA LEU A 401 7.74 -13.19 -16.30
C LEU A 401 9.20 -13.01 -15.82
N ILE A 402 9.71 -11.77 -15.81
CA ILE A 402 11.05 -11.48 -15.29
C ILE A 402 11.08 -11.67 -13.77
N VAL A 403 10.06 -11.19 -13.06
CA VAL A 403 9.94 -11.35 -11.60
C VAL A 403 9.78 -12.81 -11.21
N HIS A 404 9.10 -13.62 -12.01
CA HIS A 404 8.96 -15.06 -11.76
C HIS A 404 10.31 -15.79 -11.84
N ASP A 405 11.12 -15.52 -12.87
CA ASP A 405 12.48 -16.06 -12.96
C ASP A 405 13.34 -15.68 -11.75
N MET A 406 13.19 -14.45 -11.27
CA MET A 406 13.82 -13.97 -10.04
C MET A 406 13.36 -14.76 -8.81
N VAL A 407 12.05 -14.92 -8.62
CA VAL A 407 11.42 -15.72 -7.55
C VAL A 407 11.90 -17.18 -7.57
N GLN A 408 12.08 -17.79 -8.75
CA GLN A 408 12.59 -19.16 -8.87
C GLN A 408 13.98 -19.32 -8.25
N VAL A 409 14.86 -18.34 -8.45
CA VAL A 409 16.23 -18.37 -7.94
C VAL A 409 16.27 -18.03 -6.45
N MET A 410 15.51 -17.01 -6.02
CA MET A 410 15.54 -16.54 -4.64
C MET A 410 14.90 -17.52 -3.65
N TYR A 411 13.79 -18.17 -4.04
CA TYR A 411 12.98 -19.03 -3.16
C TYR A 411 12.87 -20.46 -3.68
N GLY A 412 13.84 -20.90 -4.48
CA GLY A 412 13.92 -22.26 -5.02
C GLY A 412 14.08 -23.35 -3.96
N THR A 413 13.94 -24.61 -4.36
CA THR A 413 13.92 -25.78 -3.46
C THR A 413 15.29 -26.20 -2.92
N GLU A 414 16.38 -25.56 -3.33
CA GLU A 414 17.70 -25.88 -2.78
C GLU A 414 17.84 -25.30 -1.38
N GLN A 415 18.50 -26.03 -0.46
CA GLN A 415 18.72 -25.64 0.94
C GLN A 415 19.58 -24.36 1.13
N THR A 416 19.92 -23.68 0.04
CA THR A 416 20.74 -22.47 0.02
C THR A 416 19.94 -21.31 0.60
N ARG A 417 20.54 -20.55 1.51
CA ARG A 417 19.89 -19.33 2.03
C ARG A 417 19.61 -18.38 0.87
N CYS A 418 18.46 -17.68 0.90
CA CYS A 418 18.10 -16.70 -0.13
C CYS A 418 19.22 -15.67 -0.38
N ALA A 419 19.93 -15.26 0.69
CA ALA A 419 21.06 -14.34 0.60
C ALA A 419 22.28 -14.92 -0.11
N GLU A 420 22.42 -16.24 -0.23
CA GLU A 420 23.54 -16.92 -0.89
C GLU A 420 23.16 -17.43 -2.29
N ALA A 421 21.86 -17.53 -2.60
CA ALA A 421 21.35 -18.04 -3.86
C ALA A 421 21.55 -17.06 -5.03
N VAL A 422 21.52 -15.75 -4.77
CA VAL A 422 21.64 -14.73 -5.81
C VAL A 422 23.10 -14.44 -6.14
N ALA A 423 23.55 -14.86 -7.32
CA ALA A 423 24.85 -14.50 -7.85
C ALA A 423 24.84 -13.10 -8.49
N LEU A 424 25.95 -12.35 -8.36
CA LEU A 424 26.11 -11.01 -8.95
C LEU A 424 25.82 -10.97 -10.45
N ALA A 425 26.23 -12.01 -11.20
CA ALA A 425 25.98 -12.12 -12.63
C ALA A 425 24.48 -12.26 -12.94
N PHE A 426 23.76 -13.09 -12.17
CA PHE A 426 22.31 -13.27 -12.32
C PHE A 426 21.55 -11.97 -12.03
N ALA A 427 21.94 -11.25 -10.97
CA ALA A 427 21.33 -9.97 -10.65
C ALA A 427 21.59 -8.92 -11.74
N GLY A 428 22.81 -8.86 -12.28
CA GLY A 428 23.15 -7.97 -13.39
C GLY A 428 22.33 -8.25 -14.66
N GLU A 429 22.20 -9.52 -15.05
CA GLU A 429 21.41 -9.92 -16.22
C GLU A 429 19.90 -9.66 -16.02
N THR A 430 19.37 -10.00 -14.85
CA THR A 430 17.96 -9.76 -14.51
C THR A 430 17.64 -8.27 -14.50
N TYR A 431 18.53 -7.45 -13.92
CA TYR A 431 18.37 -5.99 -13.94
C TYR A 431 18.40 -5.43 -15.36
N GLN A 432 19.28 -5.93 -16.23
CA GLN A 432 19.28 -5.54 -17.64
C GLN A 432 17.96 -5.88 -18.34
N ARG A 433 17.37 -7.06 -18.08
CA ARG A 433 16.04 -7.43 -18.61
C ARG A 433 14.94 -6.47 -18.12
N LEU A 434 14.99 -6.06 -16.85
CA LEU A 434 14.07 -5.07 -16.29
C LEU A 434 14.22 -3.71 -16.96
N LEU A 435 15.45 -3.23 -17.19
CA LEU A 435 15.69 -1.98 -17.92
C LEU A 435 15.16 -2.03 -19.36
N VAL A 436 15.43 -3.13 -20.08
CA VAL A 436 14.91 -3.32 -21.46
C VAL A 436 13.38 -3.34 -21.47
N TRP A 437 12.75 -4.04 -20.52
CA TRP A 437 11.28 -4.02 -20.38
C TRP A 437 10.75 -2.59 -20.19
N ALA A 438 11.39 -1.81 -19.32
CA ALA A 438 10.99 -0.43 -19.05
C ALA A 438 11.16 0.49 -20.27
N ASP A 439 12.26 0.34 -21.02
CA ASP A 439 12.52 1.13 -22.23
C ASP A 439 11.52 0.84 -23.37
N GLU A 440 10.95 -0.36 -23.37
CA GLU A 440 9.95 -0.79 -24.36
C GLU A 440 8.50 -0.46 -23.94
N LEU A 441 8.29 0.13 -22.76
CA LEU A 441 6.96 0.51 -22.33
C LEU A 441 6.31 1.52 -23.30
N PRO A 442 5.00 1.38 -23.57
CA PRO A 442 4.27 2.41 -24.30
C PRO A 442 4.36 3.77 -23.59
N LEU A 443 4.44 4.86 -24.36
CA LEU A 443 4.54 6.22 -23.82
C LEU A 443 3.35 6.58 -22.91
N GLU A 444 2.20 5.97 -23.11
CA GLU A 444 1.01 6.16 -22.26
C GLU A 444 1.20 5.59 -20.84
N MET A 445 2.18 4.69 -20.66
CA MET A 445 2.58 4.11 -19.37
C MET A 445 3.87 4.74 -18.83
N ALA A 446 4.38 5.78 -19.48
CA ALA A 446 5.44 6.60 -18.93
C ALA A 446 4.96 7.27 -17.63
N GLN A 447 5.89 7.44 -16.71
CA GLN A 447 5.62 8.15 -15.48
C GLN A 447 5.60 9.68 -15.72
N GLY A 448 4.51 10.35 -15.32
CA GLY A 448 4.33 11.79 -15.52
C GLY A 448 3.01 12.34 -14.98
N ASP A 449 2.75 13.62 -15.27
CA ASP A 449 1.61 14.38 -14.72
C ASP A 449 0.24 13.84 -15.15
N GLN A 450 0.16 13.07 -16.24
CA GLN A 450 -1.09 12.47 -16.72
C GLN A 450 -1.17 10.96 -16.45
N SER A 451 -0.18 10.37 -15.78
CA SER A 451 -0.21 8.94 -15.46
C SER A 451 -1.41 8.63 -14.58
N SER A 452 -2.08 7.54 -14.87
CA SER A 452 -3.10 6.97 -14.00
C SER A 452 -2.47 6.35 -12.75
N HIS A 453 -3.28 6.12 -11.71
CA HIS A 453 -2.77 5.49 -10.48
C HIS A 453 -2.32 4.04 -10.73
N HIS A 454 -2.88 3.33 -11.71
CA HIS A 454 -2.50 1.96 -12.05
C HIS A 454 -1.13 1.90 -12.75
N VAL A 455 -0.79 2.90 -13.57
CA VAL A 455 0.58 3.05 -14.10
C VAL A 455 1.57 3.29 -12.96
N MET A 456 1.22 4.11 -11.97
CA MET A 456 2.08 4.30 -10.79
C MET A 456 2.28 2.99 -10.02
N ILE A 457 1.25 2.16 -9.86
CA ILE A 457 1.36 0.83 -9.21
C ILE A 457 2.26 -0.12 -10.03
N LEU A 458 2.18 -0.09 -11.36
CA LEU A 458 3.09 -0.85 -12.22
C LEU A 458 4.56 -0.48 -11.95
N HIS A 459 4.87 0.82 -11.85
CA HIS A 459 6.20 1.31 -11.50
C HIS A 459 6.60 0.97 -10.05
N ILE A 460 5.64 0.90 -9.12
CA ILE A 460 5.90 0.37 -7.77
C ILE A 460 6.38 -1.08 -7.85
N HIS A 461 5.65 -1.95 -8.57
CA HIS A 461 6.03 -3.36 -8.71
C HIS A 461 7.42 -3.51 -9.35
N TYR A 462 7.74 -2.68 -10.34
CA TYR A 462 9.06 -2.63 -10.97
C TYR A 462 10.18 -2.33 -9.96
N HIS A 463 10.06 -1.23 -9.19
CA HIS A 463 11.09 -0.83 -8.23
C HIS A 463 11.16 -1.78 -7.02
N VAL A 464 10.03 -2.33 -6.58
CA VAL A 464 9.96 -3.36 -5.53
C VAL A 464 10.75 -4.61 -5.95
N ALA A 465 10.60 -5.08 -7.19
CA ALA A 465 11.34 -6.23 -7.70
C ALA A 465 12.86 -5.98 -7.73
N ILE A 466 13.29 -4.78 -8.14
CA ILE A 466 14.72 -4.41 -8.13
C ILE A 466 15.26 -4.38 -6.70
N ILE A 467 14.50 -3.79 -5.77
CA ILE A 467 14.89 -3.70 -4.36
C ILE A 467 15.08 -5.10 -3.77
N ASP A 468 14.17 -6.04 -4.01
CA ASP A 468 14.33 -7.43 -3.54
C ASP A 468 15.54 -8.12 -4.17
N LEU A 469 15.71 -8.01 -5.49
CA LEU A 469 16.82 -8.62 -6.21
C LEU A 469 18.16 -8.23 -5.58
N PHE A 470 18.36 -6.94 -5.33
CA PHE A 470 19.63 -6.42 -4.83
C PHE A 470 19.77 -6.47 -3.30
N ARG A 471 18.67 -6.47 -2.53
CA ARG A 471 18.71 -6.59 -1.06
C ARG A 471 19.52 -7.81 -0.62
N SER A 472 19.32 -8.94 -1.29
CA SER A 472 20.06 -10.19 -1.02
C SER A 472 21.59 -10.00 -1.14
N LEU A 473 22.05 -9.28 -2.15
CA LEU A 473 23.46 -9.00 -2.41
C LEU A 473 24.06 -8.01 -1.41
N LEU A 474 23.27 -7.11 -0.83
CA LEU A 474 23.74 -6.17 0.19
C LEU A 474 24.16 -6.87 1.49
N GLN A 475 23.56 -8.03 1.78
CA GLN A 475 23.92 -8.84 2.94
C GLN A 475 25.14 -9.75 2.69
N GLN A 476 25.54 -9.95 1.44
CA GLN A 476 26.73 -10.72 1.08
C GLN A 476 28.02 -9.91 1.28
N ASN A 477 29.00 -10.49 1.95
CA ASN A 477 30.27 -9.81 2.22
C ASN A 477 31.00 -9.42 0.91
N GLY A 478 31.17 -8.11 0.71
CA GLY A 478 31.96 -7.54 -0.39
C GLY A 478 31.24 -7.48 -1.74
N ALA A 479 30.06 -8.08 -1.89
CA ALA A 479 29.29 -8.02 -3.14
C ALA A 479 28.69 -6.62 -3.39
N SER A 480 28.31 -5.91 -2.33
CA SER A 480 27.62 -4.62 -2.41
C SER A 480 28.34 -3.58 -3.28
N ARG A 481 29.67 -3.57 -3.30
CA ARG A 481 30.51 -2.63 -4.04
C ARG A 481 31.16 -3.21 -5.30
N GLN A 482 30.83 -4.44 -5.66
CA GLN A 482 31.36 -5.06 -6.88
C GLN A 482 30.62 -4.50 -8.10
N GLN A 483 31.38 -4.18 -9.15
CA GLN A 483 30.81 -3.74 -10.41
C GLN A 483 29.95 -4.86 -11.01
N LEU A 484 28.75 -4.51 -11.46
CA LEU A 484 27.86 -5.43 -12.14
C LEU A 484 28.43 -5.80 -13.51
N PRO A 485 28.67 -7.09 -13.80
CA PRO A 485 29.34 -7.51 -15.04
C PRO A 485 28.64 -7.08 -16.33
N ALA A 486 27.31 -6.91 -16.29
CA ALA A 486 26.51 -6.47 -17.43
C ALA A 486 26.66 -4.97 -17.74
N PHE A 487 27.34 -4.19 -16.89
CA PHE A 487 27.41 -2.74 -16.97
C PHE A 487 28.84 -2.22 -17.12
N GLN A 488 29.04 -1.25 -18.00
CA GLN A 488 30.36 -0.66 -18.27
C GLN A 488 30.77 0.39 -17.22
N SER A 489 29.80 0.96 -16.51
CA SER A 489 30.03 2.00 -15.50
C SER A 489 30.60 1.38 -14.23
N ALA A 490 31.68 1.95 -13.69
CA ALA A 490 32.26 1.52 -12.42
C ALA A 490 31.33 1.80 -11.22
N GLU A 491 30.36 2.71 -11.39
CA GLU A 491 29.35 3.09 -10.41
C GLU A 491 28.12 2.16 -10.44
N ALA A 492 28.05 1.23 -11.40
CA ALA A 492 26.99 0.25 -11.49
C ALA A 492 27.23 -0.90 -10.50
N THR A 493 27.02 -0.62 -9.22
CA THR A 493 27.15 -1.58 -8.11
C THR A 493 25.78 -1.94 -7.52
N PRO A 494 25.64 -3.10 -6.84
CA PRO A 494 24.40 -3.47 -6.16
C PRO A 494 23.82 -2.40 -5.23
N ASP A 495 24.65 -1.74 -4.43
CA ASP A 495 24.22 -0.67 -3.53
C ASP A 495 23.72 0.57 -4.27
N ALA A 496 24.37 0.95 -5.36
CA ALA A 496 23.94 2.06 -6.20
C ALA A 496 22.61 1.78 -6.92
N VAL A 497 22.40 0.56 -7.42
CA VAL A 497 21.12 0.16 -8.05
C VAL A 497 19.98 0.12 -7.03
N TYR A 498 20.24 -0.47 -5.86
CA TYR A 498 19.30 -0.49 -4.75
C TYR A 498 18.91 0.93 -4.33
N ALA A 499 19.90 1.80 -4.10
CA ALA A 499 19.67 3.18 -3.69
C ALA A 499 18.88 3.97 -4.75
N ALA A 500 19.20 3.81 -6.03
CA ALA A 500 18.47 4.47 -7.12
C ALA A 500 16.98 4.06 -7.14
N SER A 501 16.67 2.79 -6.92
CA SER A 501 15.28 2.29 -6.88
C SER A 501 14.54 2.76 -5.62
N VAL A 502 15.21 2.79 -4.46
CA VAL A 502 14.65 3.38 -3.22
C VAL A 502 14.36 4.87 -3.41
N ASN A 503 15.23 5.61 -4.09
CA ASN A 503 15.01 7.02 -4.40
C ASN A 503 13.82 7.22 -5.35
N GLN A 504 13.60 6.33 -6.31
CA GLN A 504 12.37 6.36 -7.11
C GLN A 504 11.13 6.04 -6.28
N LEU A 505 11.18 5.05 -5.37
CA LEU A 505 10.06 4.77 -4.45
C LEU A 505 9.73 5.96 -3.54
N ARG A 506 10.73 6.66 -2.99
CA ARG A 506 10.53 7.91 -2.22
C ARG A 506 9.65 8.90 -2.97
N ARG A 507 9.98 9.16 -4.24
CA ARG A 507 9.26 10.09 -5.10
C ARG A 507 7.87 9.56 -5.47
N ILE A 508 7.77 8.28 -5.82
CA ILE A 508 6.50 7.62 -6.13
C ILE A 508 5.53 7.71 -4.96
N VAL A 509 5.95 7.36 -3.74
CA VAL A 509 5.10 7.38 -2.54
C VAL A 509 4.59 8.79 -2.25
N LEU A 510 5.47 9.78 -2.32
CA LEU A 510 5.12 11.20 -2.13
C LEU A 510 4.06 11.66 -3.15
N LEU A 511 4.33 11.44 -4.43
CA LEU A 511 3.43 11.85 -5.51
C LEU A 511 2.12 11.05 -5.49
N TYR A 512 2.18 9.77 -5.16
CA TYR A 512 0.99 8.92 -5.07
C TYR A 512 0.04 9.45 -4.00
N ARG A 513 0.58 9.75 -2.82
CA ARG A 513 -0.16 10.33 -1.70
C ARG A 513 -0.72 11.72 -2.02
N GLN A 514 0.07 12.57 -2.69
CA GLN A 514 -0.33 13.93 -3.02
C GLN A 514 -1.41 14.00 -4.10
N LYS A 515 -1.27 13.21 -5.17
CA LYS A 515 -2.03 13.38 -6.41
C LYS A 515 -3.24 12.46 -6.52
N TYR A 516 -3.22 11.30 -5.87
CA TYR A 516 -4.25 10.29 -6.05
C TYR A 516 -5.01 10.06 -4.75
N SER A 517 -6.31 10.35 -4.77
CA SER A 517 -7.22 10.02 -3.68
C SER A 517 -7.23 8.53 -3.35
N LYS A 518 -6.96 7.68 -4.35
CA LYS A 518 -6.78 6.23 -4.27
C LYS A 518 -5.73 5.79 -3.24
N SER A 519 -4.80 6.69 -2.85
CA SER A 519 -3.87 6.46 -1.73
C SER A 519 -4.57 6.08 -0.43
N SER A 520 -5.83 6.48 -0.24
CA SER A 520 -6.57 6.17 0.99
C SER A 520 -7.35 4.86 0.96
N TYR A 521 -7.50 4.21 -0.22
CA TYR A 521 -8.44 3.09 -0.38
C TYR A 521 -8.06 2.02 -1.41
N CYS A 522 -6.89 2.10 -2.04
CA CYS A 522 -6.34 1.01 -2.85
C CYS A 522 -5.24 0.30 -2.04
N LEU A 523 -5.32 -1.01 -1.85
CA LEU A 523 -4.30 -1.74 -1.07
C LEU A 523 -3.02 -2.05 -1.88
N CYS A 524 -3.10 -2.05 -3.22
CA CYS A 524 -2.03 -2.54 -4.10
C CYS A 524 -0.70 -1.77 -3.97
N TRP A 525 -0.73 -0.51 -3.50
CA TRP A 525 0.49 0.28 -3.29
C TRP A 525 1.13 0.11 -1.89
N SER A 526 0.52 -0.70 -1.01
CA SER A 526 1.04 -0.95 0.35
C SER A 526 2.45 -1.58 0.36
N SER A 527 2.82 -2.29 -0.71
CA SER A 527 4.18 -2.79 -0.94
C SER A 527 5.21 -1.67 -1.03
N ALA A 528 4.91 -0.56 -1.71
CA ALA A 528 5.80 0.62 -1.74
C ALA A 528 6.04 1.16 -0.33
N LEU A 529 4.98 1.23 0.50
CA LEU A 529 5.06 1.72 1.87
C LEU A 529 5.93 0.80 2.74
N LEU A 530 5.72 -0.52 2.64
CA LEU A 530 6.48 -1.52 3.37
C LEU A 530 7.97 -1.49 3.00
N TYR A 531 8.28 -1.48 1.70
CA TYR A 531 9.65 -1.53 1.20
C TYR A 531 10.40 -0.23 1.49
N LEU A 532 9.73 0.91 1.31
CA LEU A 532 10.32 2.21 1.64
C LEU A 532 10.57 2.32 3.14
N ALA A 533 9.62 1.93 3.99
CA ALA A 533 9.79 1.96 5.45
C ALA A 533 10.98 1.08 5.90
N ASN A 534 11.12 -0.12 5.35
CA ASN A 534 12.30 -0.98 5.60
C ASN A 534 13.60 -0.28 5.21
N ALA A 535 13.67 0.30 4.01
CA ALA A 535 14.85 1.05 3.56
C ALA A 535 15.16 2.25 4.46
N MET A 536 14.13 2.95 4.96
CA MET A 536 14.33 4.08 5.88
C MET A 536 14.84 3.63 7.25
N LEU A 537 14.35 2.50 7.77
CA LEU A 537 14.87 1.91 9.01
C LEU A 537 16.32 1.42 8.85
N ALA A 538 16.67 0.87 7.68
CA ALA A 538 18.06 0.50 7.37
C ALA A 538 18.97 1.73 7.31
N GLU A 539 18.54 2.81 6.64
CA GLU A 539 19.27 4.07 6.58
C GLU A 539 19.44 4.70 7.97
N ALA A 540 18.41 4.63 8.82
CA ALA A 540 18.46 5.12 10.19
C ALA A 540 19.57 4.46 11.02
N LYS A 541 19.92 3.20 10.74
CA LYS A 541 21.01 2.48 11.42
C LYS A 541 22.39 3.01 11.03
N VAL A 542 22.54 3.52 9.80
CA VAL A 542 23.83 4.00 9.24
C VAL A 542 24.01 5.51 9.45
N SER A 543 22.96 6.29 9.19
CA SER A 543 22.97 7.75 9.15
C SER A 543 21.96 8.35 10.14
N ARG A 544 22.10 8.04 11.43
CA ARG A 544 21.18 8.49 12.50
C ARG A 544 20.92 10.01 12.55
N HIS A 545 21.84 10.81 12.02
CA HIS A 545 21.79 12.27 12.04
C HIS A 545 21.18 12.88 10.76
N GLU A 546 20.86 12.08 9.74
CA GLU A 546 20.19 12.58 8.55
C GLU A 546 18.66 12.59 8.77
N PRO A 547 17.95 13.71 8.56
CA PRO A 547 16.52 13.81 8.86
C PRO A 547 15.63 13.18 7.78
N GLU A 548 16.18 12.79 6.62
CA GLU A 548 15.40 12.37 5.45
C GLU A 548 14.68 11.04 5.67
N TRP A 549 15.34 10.03 6.23
CA TRP A 549 14.71 8.74 6.50
C TRP A 549 13.49 8.89 7.44
N ARG A 550 13.55 9.81 8.41
CA ARG A 550 12.46 10.07 9.37
C ARG A 550 11.21 10.55 8.66
N PHE A 551 11.36 11.47 7.71
CA PHE A 551 10.26 12.02 6.94
C PHE A 551 9.53 10.93 6.16
N TYR A 552 10.27 10.14 5.36
CA TYR A 552 9.67 9.09 4.54
C TYR A 552 9.11 7.93 5.37
N PHE A 553 9.76 7.59 6.49
CA PHE A 553 9.23 6.57 7.40
C PHE A 553 7.86 7.00 7.97
N ARG A 554 7.75 8.25 8.45
CA ARG A 554 6.48 8.81 8.94
C ARG A 554 5.42 8.88 7.86
N LEU A 555 5.78 9.32 6.65
CA LEU A 555 4.88 9.31 5.50
C LEU A 555 4.32 7.89 5.26
N CYS A 556 5.16 6.86 5.32
CA CYS A 556 4.72 5.48 5.18
C CYS A 556 3.74 5.06 6.28
N ILE A 557 4.06 5.37 7.55
CA ILE A 557 3.19 5.06 8.69
C ILE A 557 1.84 5.78 8.58
N ALA A 558 1.81 7.07 8.23
CA ALA A 558 0.57 7.83 8.03
C ALA A 558 -0.29 7.26 6.88
N CYS A 559 0.36 6.82 5.80
CA CYS A 559 -0.35 6.17 4.69
C CYS A 559 -0.92 4.80 5.10
N LEU A 560 -0.18 4.00 5.87
CA LEU A 560 -0.67 2.73 6.41
C LEU A 560 -1.82 2.92 7.42
N GLN A 561 -1.71 3.91 8.32
CA GLN A 561 -2.80 4.30 9.22
C GLN A 561 -4.06 4.72 8.45
N THR A 562 -3.90 5.38 7.30
CA THR A 562 -5.01 5.72 6.42
C THR A 562 -5.66 4.47 5.83
N LEU A 563 -4.86 3.58 5.23
CA LEU A 563 -5.33 2.33 4.64
C LEU A 563 -6.01 1.40 5.65
N TYR A 564 -5.63 1.48 6.92
CA TYR A 564 -6.24 0.69 7.99
C TYR A 564 -7.76 0.88 8.08
N THR A 565 -8.30 2.03 7.64
CA THR A 565 -9.76 2.25 7.59
C THR A 565 -10.48 1.11 6.86
N GLY A 566 -9.96 0.69 5.70
CA GLY A 566 -10.52 -0.39 4.89
C GLY A 566 -9.84 -1.74 5.10
N PHE A 567 -8.52 -1.74 5.31
CA PHE A 567 -7.68 -2.94 5.21
C PHE A 567 -6.93 -3.21 6.52
N ARG A 568 -7.36 -4.23 7.27
CA ARG A 568 -6.77 -4.59 8.58
C ARG A 568 -5.31 -5.00 8.49
N LEU A 569 -4.87 -5.56 7.37
CA LEU A 569 -3.45 -5.87 7.11
C LEU A 569 -2.53 -4.65 7.40
N ALA A 570 -2.99 -3.43 7.10
CA ALA A 570 -2.21 -2.22 7.33
C ALA A 570 -1.89 -1.99 8.82
N LYS A 571 -2.77 -2.40 9.76
CA LYS A 571 -2.47 -2.39 11.20
C LYS A 571 -1.34 -3.36 11.52
N GLY A 572 -1.41 -4.59 11.03
CA GLY A 572 -0.36 -5.60 11.23
C GLY A 572 1.02 -5.15 10.73
N ILE A 573 1.07 -4.57 9.52
CA ILE A 573 2.29 -3.99 8.95
C ILE A 573 2.78 -2.82 9.81
N THR A 574 1.89 -1.89 10.19
CA THR A 574 2.27 -0.73 11.00
C THR A 574 2.86 -1.15 12.34
N LEU A 575 2.18 -2.01 13.09
CA LEU A 575 2.65 -2.49 14.39
C LEU A 575 4.00 -3.22 14.28
N SER A 576 4.19 -4.03 13.24
CA SER A 576 5.47 -4.69 12.97
C SER A 576 6.60 -3.68 12.72
N LEU A 577 6.34 -2.63 11.92
CA LEU A 577 7.31 -1.56 11.68
C LEU A 577 7.62 -0.74 12.95
N LEU A 578 6.64 -0.52 13.84
CA LEU A 578 6.88 0.10 15.14
C LEU A 578 7.80 -0.77 16.01
N SER A 579 7.59 -2.08 16.01
CA SER A 579 8.45 -3.04 16.72
C SER A 579 9.91 -2.93 16.26
N MET A 580 10.12 -2.93 14.94
CA MET A 580 11.45 -2.76 14.34
C MET A 580 12.09 -1.39 14.67
N ALA A 581 11.29 -0.32 14.69
CA ALA A 581 11.75 1.03 15.00
C ALA A 581 12.15 1.20 16.48
N LEU A 582 11.39 0.59 17.40
CA LEU A 582 11.69 0.56 18.83
C LEU A 582 12.95 -0.26 19.12
N GLU A 583 13.06 -1.45 18.52
CA GLU A 583 14.22 -2.32 18.70
C GLU A 583 15.52 -1.66 18.22
N SER A 584 15.47 -0.91 17.10
CA SER A 584 16.62 -0.18 16.59
C SER A 584 16.94 1.11 17.37
N GLY A 585 16.07 1.50 18.32
CA GLY A 585 16.21 2.71 19.13
C GLY A 585 16.09 3.99 18.32
N VAL A 586 15.34 3.96 17.21
CA VAL A 586 15.12 5.13 16.33
C VAL A 586 13.75 5.77 16.57
N MET A 587 12.92 5.17 17.42
CA MET A 587 11.61 5.63 17.86
C MET A 587 11.49 5.51 19.38
N GLU A 588 10.81 6.48 20.00
CA GLU A 588 10.46 6.46 21.42
C GLU A 588 9.15 5.69 21.67
N ILE A 589 9.04 5.05 22.84
CA ILE A 589 7.85 4.28 23.26
C ILE A 589 6.58 5.13 23.21
N SER A 590 6.66 6.40 23.61
CA SER A 590 5.52 7.33 23.57
C SER A 590 4.98 7.54 22.16
N GLN A 591 5.86 7.65 21.16
CA GLN A 591 5.47 7.83 19.76
C GLN A 591 4.77 6.58 19.23
N ALA A 592 5.32 5.40 19.53
CA ALA A 592 4.70 4.13 19.16
C ALA A 592 3.30 3.99 19.78
N ARG A 593 3.14 4.40 21.05
CA ARG A 593 1.85 4.41 21.76
C ARG A 593 0.83 5.33 21.08
N ASP A 594 1.23 6.54 20.69
CA ASP A 594 0.33 7.49 20.03
C ASP A 594 -0.16 6.97 18.67
N ILE A 595 0.73 6.35 17.89
CA ILE A 595 0.37 5.71 16.61
C ILE A 595 -0.59 4.54 16.84
N LYS A 596 -0.32 3.68 17.84
CA LYS A 596 -1.21 2.56 18.20
C LYS A 596 -2.60 3.07 18.61
N ARG A 597 -2.68 4.13 19.42
CA ARG A 597 -3.95 4.74 19.84
C ARG A 597 -4.74 5.28 18.65
N ASP A 598 -4.08 5.95 17.70
CA ASP A 598 -4.74 6.42 16.48
C ASP A 598 -5.29 5.24 15.65
N LEU A 599 -4.53 4.15 15.51
CA LEU A 599 -5.04 2.92 14.88
C LEU A 599 -6.31 2.43 15.60
N GLU A 600 -6.30 2.26 16.92
CA GLU A 600 -7.48 1.81 17.68
C GLU A 600 -8.71 2.71 17.46
N LEU A 601 -8.53 4.02 17.40
CA LEU A 601 -9.61 4.98 17.12
C LEU A 601 -10.18 4.83 15.71
N ARG A 602 -9.32 4.54 14.72
CA ARG A 602 -9.71 4.30 13.33
C ARG A 602 -10.40 2.97 13.13
N GLY A 603 -10.05 1.96 13.93
CA GLY A 603 -10.55 0.60 13.83
C GLY A 603 -11.87 0.35 14.54
N ARG A 604 -12.54 1.36 15.09
CA ARG A 604 -13.77 1.16 15.91
C ARG A 604 -14.91 0.49 15.16
N HIS A 605 -14.94 0.55 13.84
CA HIS A 605 -15.94 -0.13 13.01
C HIS A 605 -15.54 -1.57 12.67
N HIS A 606 -14.30 -1.99 12.95
CA HIS A 606 -13.86 -3.37 12.78
C HIS A 606 -14.34 -4.24 13.94
N GLU A 607 -14.79 -5.46 13.65
CA GLU A 607 -14.97 -6.49 14.66
C GLU A 607 -13.64 -6.85 15.34
N VAL A 608 -13.65 -7.17 16.64
CA VAL A 608 -12.51 -7.20 17.59
C VAL A 608 -11.32 -8.12 17.24
N SER A 609 -11.33 -8.87 16.13
CA SER A 609 -10.20 -9.76 15.78
C SER A 609 -8.92 -8.98 15.43
N ASP A 610 -7.92 -9.06 16.31
CA ASP A 610 -6.56 -8.48 16.19
C ASP A 610 -5.54 -9.40 15.51
N ARG A 611 -6.00 -10.36 14.72
CA ARG A 611 -5.13 -11.29 14.01
C ARG A 611 -4.37 -10.58 12.88
N VAL A 612 -3.19 -11.11 12.56
CA VAL A 612 -2.40 -10.76 11.37
C VAL A 612 -2.22 -12.01 10.51
N PRO A 613 -2.07 -11.89 9.18
CA PRO A 613 -1.84 -13.08 8.35
C PRO A 613 -0.54 -13.76 8.76
N VAL A 614 -0.59 -15.09 8.90
CA VAL A 614 0.60 -15.91 9.13
C VAL A 614 1.54 -15.81 7.92
N PHE A 615 2.82 -16.16 8.10
CA PHE A 615 3.85 -16.14 7.04
C PHE A 615 4.10 -14.80 6.33
N TRP A 616 3.36 -13.73 6.65
CA TRP A 616 3.51 -12.43 6.03
C TRP A 616 4.82 -11.77 6.47
N VAL A 617 5.75 -11.58 5.54
CA VAL A 617 7.05 -11.00 5.84
C VAL A 617 6.95 -9.47 5.93
N VAL A 618 7.49 -8.90 7.01
CA VAL A 618 7.55 -7.44 7.20
C VAL A 618 8.97 -6.93 7.39
N ASP A 619 9.82 -7.63 8.14
CA ASP A 619 11.25 -7.29 8.23
C ASP A 619 11.99 -7.96 7.06
N LEU A 620 12.17 -7.21 5.98
CA LEU A 620 12.70 -7.72 4.73
C LEU A 620 14.20 -8.07 4.83
N ASP A 621 14.92 -7.42 5.74
CA ASP A 621 16.33 -7.73 5.99
C ASP A 621 16.48 -8.98 6.86
N LEU A 622 15.70 -9.08 7.94
CA LEU A 622 15.71 -10.24 8.82
C LEU A 622 15.27 -11.51 8.09
N ALA A 623 14.31 -11.40 7.15
CA ALA A 623 13.79 -12.52 6.39
C ALA A 623 14.85 -13.29 5.58
N MET A 624 15.97 -12.65 5.28
CA MET A 624 17.09 -13.27 4.57
C MET A 624 17.88 -14.27 5.44
N THR A 625 17.79 -14.13 6.76
CA THR A 625 18.57 -14.93 7.74
C THR A 625 17.69 -15.73 8.69
N ASP A 626 16.55 -15.16 9.12
CA ASP A 626 15.53 -15.78 9.96
C ASP A 626 14.12 -15.43 9.41
N PRO A 627 13.62 -16.21 8.42
CA PRO A 627 12.31 -15.98 7.84
C PRO A 627 11.16 -16.05 8.83
N ALA A 628 11.30 -16.78 9.94
CA ALA A 628 10.23 -16.91 10.93
C ALA A 628 10.15 -15.63 11.77
N ALA A 629 11.27 -15.16 12.31
CA ALA A 629 11.31 -13.95 13.14
C ALA A 629 10.90 -12.68 12.37
N ALA A 630 11.07 -12.67 11.04
CA ALA A 630 10.69 -11.57 10.16
C ALA A 630 9.19 -11.42 9.88
N GLN A 631 8.37 -12.37 10.32
CA GLN A 631 6.93 -12.40 10.05
C GLN A 631 6.15 -11.47 10.97
N ALA A 632 5.07 -10.90 10.45
CA ALA A 632 4.21 -9.95 11.15
C ALA A 632 3.74 -10.46 12.52
N GLU A 633 3.35 -11.73 12.62
CA GLU A 633 2.90 -12.33 13.90
C GLU A 633 3.96 -12.22 15.00
N ASN A 634 5.21 -12.58 14.68
CA ASN A 634 6.32 -12.55 15.62
C ASN A 634 6.74 -11.12 15.97
N LEU A 635 6.74 -10.21 14.99
CA LEU A 635 7.07 -8.80 15.20
C LEU A 635 6.02 -8.08 16.05
N VAL A 636 4.74 -8.36 15.82
CA VAL A 636 3.63 -7.83 16.63
C VAL A 636 3.65 -8.41 18.04
N GLN A 637 3.96 -9.70 18.20
CA GLN A 637 4.14 -10.28 19.54
C GLN A 637 5.30 -9.60 20.28
N LYS A 638 6.44 -9.42 19.61
CA LYS A 638 7.60 -8.72 20.17
C LYS A 638 7.29 -7.28 20.59
N LEU A 639 6.39 -6.60 19.88
CA LEU A 639 5.96 -5.25 20.23
C LEU A 639 5.33 -5.20 21.63
N GLN A 640 4.66 -6.26 22.07
CA GLN A 640 4.02 -6.34 23.40
C GLN A 640 5.05 -6.28 24.54
N GLU A 641 6.31 -6.68 24.28
CA GLU A 641 7.39 -6.63 25.27
C GLU A 641 7.78 -5.20 25.66
N PHE A 642 7.51 -4.22 24.79
CA PHE A 642 7.84 -2.81 25.02
C PHE A 642 6.85 -2.06 25.91
N GLN A 643 5.81 -2.73 26.45
CA GLN A 643 4.80 -2.14 27.34
C GLN A 643 4.21 -0.82 26.80
N ILE A 644 3.87 -0.82 25.50
CA ILE A 644 3.25 0.33 24.85
C ILE A 644 1.79 0.53 25.28
N ASP A 645 1.18 -0.47 25.95
CA ASP A 645 -0.15 -0.38 26.54
C ASP A 645 -0.19 0.60 27.71
N GLU A 646 -1.33 1.27 27.91
CA GLU A 646 -1.51 2.15 29.07
C GLU A 646 -1.53 1.31 30.37
N PRO A 647 -0.91 1.78 31.46
CA PRO A 647 -1.11 1.14 32.76
C PRO A 647 -2.59 1.21 33.09
N ASN A 648 -3.23 0.06 33.31
CA ASN A 648 -4.59 0.01 33.84
C ASN A 648 -4.64 0.84 35.12
N GLU A 649 -5.54 1.82 35.20
CA GLU A 649 -5.83 2.57 36.45
C GLU A 649 -6.34 1.67 37.60
N ASN A 650 -6.37 0.34 37.42
CA ASN A 650 -6.79 -0.64 38.43
C ASN A 650 -5.64 -1.40 39.10
N ASP A 651 -4.38 -1.17 38.71
CA ASP A 651 -3.20 -1.74 39.40
C ASP A 651 -2.54 -0.74 40.37
N GLU A 652 -3.36 0.02 41.11
CA GLU A 652 -2.88 0.65 42.34
C GLU A 652 -2.68 -0.44 43.41
N LEU A 653 -1.41 -0.65 43.75
CA LEU A 653 -0.92 -1.45 44.87
C LEU A 653 -1.76 -1.23 46.14
N PRO A 654 -2.03 -2.29 46.94
CA PRO A 654 -2.79 -2.13 48.17
C PRO A 654 -2.06 -1.19 49.12
N ALA A 655 -2.75 -0.12 49.51
CA ALA A 655 -2.29 0.86 50.46
C ALA A 655 -1.86 0.20 51.78
N ASP A 656 -0.71 0.63 52.28
CA ASP A 656 -0.16 0.36 53.61
C ASP A 656 -1.26 0.37 54.69
N GLU A 657 -1.49 -0.79 55.32
CA GLU A 657 -2.17 -0.87 56.61
C GLU A 657 -1.27 -0.20 57.65
N THR A 658 -1.67 0.97 58.12
CA THR A 658 -1.15 1.56 59.35
C THR A 658 -1.71 0.78 60.55
N PRO A 659 -0.90 0.47 61.57
CA PRO A 659 -1.36 -0.36 62.68
C PRO A 659 -2.22 0.47 63.64
N ASP A 660 -3.43 -0.03 63.90
CA ASP A 660 -4.33 0.48 64.92
C ASP A 660 -3.70 0.39 66.32
N ASN A 661 -3.69 1.53 67.02
CA ASN A 661 -3.52 1.59 68.45
C ASN A 661 -4.83 1.15 69.13
N GLN A 662 -4.80 -0.03 69.78
CA GLN A 662 -5.47 -0.26 71.07
C GLN A 662 -4.92 -1.49 71.79
#